data_AF-A0A917U0L9-F1
#
_entry.id   AF-A0A917U0L9-F1
#
_cell.length_a   1.000
_cell.length_b   1.000
_cell.length_c   1.000
_cell.angle_alpha   90.00
_cell.angle_beta   90.00
_cell.angle_gamma   90.00
#
_symmetry.space_group_name_H-M   'P 1'
#
loop_
_entity.id
_entity.type
_entity.pdbx_description
1 polymer ?
#
loop_
_entity_poly.entity_id
_entity_poly.type
_entity_poly.pdbx_seq_one_letter_code
_entity_poly.pdbx_strand_id
1 'polypeptide(L)'
;MQVRLLGPVDVTVGAVARSVPGLRRKAVLAVLSLHAGEIVSTGRLIDILWSDRAPTTARNTLQAHVSYLRKIIGGREAIVARPPGYVLQIGSEATDAAAAERLIGQAKRAADPDRVASGLRAALALWRGPALADVDGVGWLEAQAERLAHLRREAAHALTEARLSMGEHTELVPELQRLTSQQPYDEGLHRQLMIALYGAGRQAEALATYQRLRGRLAEDLGIAPAPALRQLEVAILRQDPDLVPQPRAITVSAPTPDRAVPAQLPLAAQAFVSRTAEITHLDAILDKLAEADPTHPAAVVISAVSGTAGIGKTALAVHWAHRIAARFPDGQLYVNLRGFDPAASVLDPAAAIRSFLDAFGIPAQQIPADLDTQASLYRSTLAGKRVLVLLDNARDVEQIRPLLPGSPGCLVLITSRNRLTPLVATEGAHPLTLDLLSPAGARELLVGRLGADRIAAEPQAVDDVVARCAGLPLALAVAAARAATQHSFSLAAIAAQLRDAAGHLDALRGGDAATDIRAVFSWSYRTLSPNAARLFRLLGLHPGPDLTAPAAASLAGIPIRPARLLLAELVDAHLLTERIPGRYTFHDLLRAYATEQAHDLDDEHIRRAALNRILDHYVHAAHAATALLGPSLAPPINPAPLPAGITTEEHADDDAALAWFTAERPVLLAAVEYAAEAGLDTHAWQLAWTLSTFLVRQGFWPDQVAAQTTALAAARRVGDLTGQANALLNLSLGYSRSGQMDSALPCLQQAVDLFETVGDPGGQATALEGLAWLAERQGRLADALSTMQRGLDLVGAEEHRYATVRLLNGVGWCHALLGEHELAVTYCERALVVSQGLNDRSTEAATWDSLGYAHRHLGNYRQAVTCYELSVDLYRDLTDSYNEALTLADLGDVHHHAGHCRAAHQAWRTAVEILDRLGHPDADPVRAKLTA
;
A
#
# COMPACT_ATOMS: atom_id res chain seq x y z
N MET A 1 -29.13 22.26 -28.16
CA MET A 1 -30.06 21.97 -27.05
C MET A 1 -30.63 20.59 -27.30
N GLN A 2 -30.71 19.73 -26.29
CA GLN A 2 -31.30 18.40 -26.39
C GLN A 2 -32.27 18.18 -25.22
N VAL A 3 -33.48 17.72 -25.51
CA VAL A 3 -34.45 17.29 -24.49
C VAL A 3 -34.45 15.76 -24.44
N ARG A 4 -34.34 15.19 -23.25
CA ARG A 4 -34.27 13.75 -23.05
C ARG A 4 -35.53 13.26 -22.35
N LEU A 5 -36.26 12.37 -23.01
CA LEU A 5 -37.57 11.83 -22.66
C LEU A 5 -37.52 10.31 -22.41
N LEU A 6 -36.48 9.61 -22.88
CA LEU A 6 -36.31 8.16 -22.70
C LEU A 6 -35.69 7.83 -21.34
N GLY A 7 -36.28 8.39 -20.29
CA GLY A 7 -35.83 8.35 -18.89
C GLY A 7 -36.52 9.48 -18.11
N PRO A 8 -35.94 9.93 -16.98
CA PRO A 8 -36.29 11.21 -16.36
C PRO A 8 -36.26 12.36 -17.38
N VAL A 9 -37.25 13.25 -17.33
CA VAL A 9 -37.38 14.38 -18.27
C VAL A 9 -36.28 15.42 -17.96
N ASP A 10 -35.27 15.46 -18.82
CA ASP A 10 -34.09 16.31 -18.67
C ASP A 10 -33.88 17.20 -19.90
N VAL A 11 -33.18 18.32 -19.72
CA VAL A 11 -32.76 19.17 -20.84
C VAL A 11 -31.31 19.58 -20.71
N THR A 12 -30.57 19.50 -21.82
CA THR A 12 -29.21 20.00 -21.95
C THR A 12 -29.16 21.18 -22.92
N VAL A 13 -28.48 22.24 -22.52
CA VAL A 13 -28.26 23.43 -23.36
C VAL A 13 -26.75 23.62 -23.49
N GLY A 14 -26.21 23.42 -24.69
CA GLY A 14 -24.77 23.20 -24.87
C GLY A 14 -24.34 21.88 -24.24
N ALA A 15 -23.25 21.89 -23.46
CA ALA A 15 -22.76 20.75 -22.70
C ALA A 15 -23.30 20.68 -21.25
N VAL A 16 -24.20 21.59 -20.86
CA VAL A 16 -24.64 21.74 -19.46
C VAL A 16 -26.05 21.20 -19.27
N ALA A 17 -26.22 20.29 -18.30
CA ALA A 17 -27.52 19.80 -17.86
C ALA A 17 -28.26 20.87 -17.06
N ARG A 18 -29.57 21.04 -17.32
CA ARG A 18 -30.43 21.99 -16.62
C ARG A 18 -31.60 21.26 -15.98
N SER A 19 -31.73 21.42 -14.67
CA SER A 19 -32.85 20.82 -13.92
C SER A 19 -34.15 21.59 -14.14
N VAL A 20 -35.24 20.85 -14.39
CA VAL A 20 -36.59 21.40 -14.54
C VAL A 20 -37.43 20.99 -13.32
N PRO A 21 -37.51 21.83 -12.27
CA PRO A 21 -38.24 21.47 -11.05
C PRO A 21 -39.76 21.58 -11.24
N GLY A 22 -40.48 20.55 -10.78
CA GLY A 22 -41.93 20.50 -10.67
C GLY A 22 -42.63 19.72 -11.78
N LEU A 23 -43.55 18.84 -11.37
CA LEU A 23 -44.29 17.91 -12.22
C LEU A 23 -44.91 18.59 -13.46
N ARG A 24 -45.71 19.64 -13.25
CA ARG A 24 -46.40 20.36 -14.35
C ARG A 24 -45.45 21.06 -15.31
N ARG A 25 -44.25 21.48 -14.87
CA ARG A 25 -43.25 22.11 -15.74
C ARG A 25 -42.55 21.05 -16.60
N LYS A 26 -42.20 19.91 -16.01
CA LYS A 26 -41.69 18.74 -16.74
C LYS A 26 -42.73 18.24 -17.75
N ALA A 27 -44.00 18.19 -17.37
CA ALA A 27 -45.09 17.78 -18.25
C ALA A 27 -45.29 18.73 -19.44
N VAL A 28 -45.28 20.06 -19.24
CA VAL A 28 -45.32 21.04 -20.35
C VAL A 28 -44.15 20.81 -21.32
N LEU A 29 -42.93 20.64 -20.79
CA LEU A 29 -41.75 20.41 -21.61
C LEU A 29 -41.86 19.09 -22.39
N ALA A 30 -42.32 18.01 -21.75
CA ALA A 30 -42.50 16.71 -22.38
C ALA A 30 -43.53 16.76 -23.52
N VAL A 31 -44.70 17.37 -23.29
CA VAL A 31 -45.75 17.50 -24.33
C VAL A 31 -45.26 18.28 -25.54
N LEU A 32 -44.58 19.41 -25.31
CA LEU A 32 -44.01 20.23 -26.38
C LEU A 32 -42.85 19.53 -27.11
N SER A 33 -42.09 18.68 -26.42
CA SER A 33 -40.97 17.93 -27.01
C SER A 33 -41.44 16.74 -27.85
N LEU A 34 -42.54 16.09 -27.45
CA LEU A 34 -43.20 15.05 -28.25
C LEU A 34 -43.88 15.61 -29.51
N HIS A 35 -44.17 16.91 -29.54
CA HIS A 35 -44.70 17.65 -30.69
C HIS A 35 -43.70 18.71 -31.18
N ALA A 36 -42.39 18.41 -31.13
CA ALA A 36 -41.35 19.35 -31.52
C ALA A 36 -41.59 19.88 -32.95
N GLY A 37 -41.55 21.20 -33.13
CA GLY A 37 -41.85 21.86 -34.40
C GLY A 37 -43.34 22.07 -34.71
N GLU A 38 -44.26 21.47 -33.97
CA GLU A 38 -45.71 21.62 -34.15
C GLU A 38 -46.33 22.61 -33.16
N ILE A 39 -47.48 23.20 -33.52
CA ILE A 39 -48.23 24.10 -32.64
C ILE A 39 -49.10 23.28 -31.69
N VAL A 40 -48.79 23.32 -30.40
CA VAL A 40 -49.68 22.77 -29.37
C VAL A 40 -50.54 23.91 -28.80
N SER A 41 -51.86 23.81 -28.98
CA SER A 41 -52.79 24.85 -28.55
C SER A 41 -52.79 25.02 -27.03
N THR A 42 -53.08 26.25 -26.57
CA THR A 42 -53.16 26.54 -25.13
C THR A 42 -54.24 25.69 -24.44
N GLY A 43 -55.36 25.45 -25.11
CA GLY A 43 -56.42 24.56 -24.61
C GLY A 43 -55.92 23.13 -24.42
N ARG A 44 -55.27 22.55 -25.44
CA ARG A 44 -54.73 21.19 -25.38
C ARG A 44 -53.68 21.00 -24.29
N LEU A 45 -52.81 21.99 -24.07
CA LEU A 45 -51.85 21.96 -22.96
C LEU A 45 -52.56 21.98 -21.60
N ILE A 46 -53.65 22.75 -21.46
CA ILE A 46 -54.43 22.78 -20.23
C ILE A 46 -55.13 21.43 -20.00
N ASP A 47 -55.77 20.90 -21.04
CA ASP A 47 -56.49 19.63 -20.97
C ASP A 47 -55.54 18.48 -20.60
N ILE A 48 -54.32 18.45 -21.14
CA ILE A 48 -53.33 17.42 -20.78
C ILE A 48 -52.85 17.57 -19.33
N LEU A 49 -52.58 18.80 -18.86
CA LEU A 49 -51.97 19.03 -17.54
C LEU A 49 -52.95 18.93 -16.36
N TRP A 50 -54.23 19.20 -16.61
CA TRP A 50 -55.25 19.26 -15.56
C TRP A 50 -56.45 18.33 -15.81
N SER A 51 -56.54 17.69 -16.98
CA SER A 51 -57.69 16.87 -17.37
C SER A 51 -59.02 17.63 -17.13
N ASP A 52 -60.05 16.96 -16.60
CA ASP A 52 -61.35 17.57 -16.28
C ASP A 52 -61.34 18.52 -15.06
N ARG A 53 -60.16 18.80 -14.46
CA ARG A 53 -60.01 19.57 -13.20
C ARG A 53 -59.19 20.85 -13.38
N ALA A 54 -59.34 21.54 -14.51
CA ALA A 54 -58.62 22.79 -14.76
C ALA A 54 -59.14 23.95 -13.87
N PRO A 55 -58.28 24.61 -13.07
CA PRO A 55 -58.68 25.78 -12.30
C PRO A 55 -58.92 26.98 -13.23
N THR A 56 -59.72 27.96 -12.78
CA THR A 56 -59.97 29.21 -13.52
C THR A 56 -58.68 29.99 -13.87
N THR A 57 -57.59 29.75 -13.12
CA THR A 57 -56.26 30.33 -13.33
C THR A 57 -55.32 29.48 -14.21
N ALA A 58 -55.80 28.41 -14.86
CA ALA A 58 -54.96 27.48 -15.62
C ALA A 58 -54.16 28.16 -16.75
N ARG A 59 -54.76 29.12 -17.47
CA ARG A 59 -54.07 29.90 -18.51
C ARG A 59 -52.90 30.70 -17.96
N ASN A 60 -53.08 31.37 -16.82
CA ASN A 60 -52.03 32.17 -16.18
C ASN A 60 -50.91 31.26 -15.63
N THR A 61 -51.27 30.11 -15.06
CA THR A 61 -50.31 29.11 -14.55
C THR A 61 -49.48 28.50 -15.68
N LEU A 62 -50.11 28.18 -16.82
CA LEU A 62 -49.43 27.69 -18.02
C LEU A 62 -48.45 28.73 -18.58
N GLN A 63 -48.86 30.00 -18.66
CA GLN A 63 -47.96 31.09 -19.08
C GLN A 63 -46.74 31.22 -18.15
N ALA A 64 -46.93 31.06 -16.84
CA ALA A 64 -45.83 31.08 -15.87
C ALA A 64 -44.86 29.91 -16.07
N HIS A 65 -45.37 28.70 -16.32
CA HIS A 65 -44.55 27.52 -16.64
C HIS A 65 -43.76 27.71 -17.94
N VAL A 66 -44.38 28.20 -19.02
CA VAL A 66 -43.70 28.49 -20.29
C VAL A 66 -42.64 29.57 -20.12
N SER A 67 -42.93 30.61 -19.34
CA SER A 67 -41.98 31.70 -19.06
C SER A 67 -40.76 31.20 -18.29
N TYR A 68 -40.96 30.27 -17.36
CA TYR A 68 -39.88 29.61 -16.64
C TYR A 68 -39.04 28.71 -17.56
N LEU A 69 -39.68 27.87 -18.38
CA LEU A 69 -38.99 27.00 -19.32
C LEU A 69 -38.14 27.79 -20.32
N ARG A 70 -38.65 28.91 -20.84
CA ARG A 70 -37.89 29.83 -21.70
C ARG A 70 -36.59 30.34 -21.03
N LYS A 71 -36.61 30.62 -19.73
CA LYS A 71 -35.39 31.04 -19.01
C LYS A 71 -34.32 29.94 -18.98
N ILE A 72 -34.75 28.68 -18.95
CA ILE A 72 -33.84 27.53 -18.82
C ILE A 72 -33.27 27.10 -20.16
N ILE A 73 -34.08 27.10 -21.21
CA ILE A 73 -33.77 26.32 -22.43
C ILE A 73 -33.31 27.15 -23.65
N GLY A 74 -33.25 28.49 -23.56
CA GLY A 74 -32.74 29.32 -24.67
C GLY A 74 -33.61 30.51 -25.05
N GLY A 75 -34.39 31.05 -24.12
CA GLY A 75 -35.17 32.28 -24.32
C GLY A 75 -36.45 32.10 -25.13
N ARG A 76 -36.95 33.20 -25.70
CA ARG A 76 -38.22 33.23 -26.46
C ARG A 76 -38.12 32.55 -27.84
N GLU A 77 -36.91 32.26 -28.29
CA GLU A 77 -36.64 31.59 -29.58
C GLU A 77 -36.85 30.08 -29.48
N ALA A 78 -36.56 29.48 -28.32
CA ALA A 78 -36.74 28.03 -28.11
C ALA A 78 -38.21 27.62 -27.96
N ILE A 79 -39.02 28.37 -27.19
CA ILE A 79 -40.48 28.18 -27.14
C ILE A 79 -41.15 29.41 -27.73
N VAL A 80 -41.64 29.33 -28.96
CA VAL A 80 -42.28 30.44 -29.67
C VAL A 80 -43.77 30.45 -29.37
N ALA A 81 -44.32 31.61 -29.00
CA ALA A 81 -45.76 31.79 -28.89
C ALA A 81 -46.32 32.00 -30.31
N ARG A 82 -47.12 31.05 -30.79
CA ARG A 82 -47.73 31.09 -32.12
C ARG A 82 -49.22 30.77 -31.97
N PRO A 83 -50.14 31.73 -32.20
CA PRO A 83 -51.57 31.49 -32.02
C PRO A 83 -52.02 30.21 -32.76
N PRO A 84 -52.81 29.32 -32.13
CA PRO A 84 -53.45 29.45 -30.81
C PRO A 84 -52.66 28.90 -29.58
N GLY A 85 -51.34 28.72 -29.65
CA GLY A 85 -50.56 28.17 -28.53
C GLY A 85 -49.04 28.36 -28.61
N TYR A 86 -48.29 27.28 -28.36
CA TYR A 86 -46.83 27.29 -28.26
C TYR A 86 -46.20 26.23 -29.17
N VAL A 87 -45.03 26.56 -29.71
CA VAL A 87 -44.19 25.66 -30.51
C VAL A 87 -42.82 25.57 -29.85
N LEU A 88 -42.29 24.36 -29.67
CA LEU A 88 -40.90 24.16 -29.31
C LEU A 88 -40.05 24.08 -30.59
N GLN A 89 -39.25 25.11 -30.84
CA GLN A 89 -38.33 25.22 -31.97
C GLN A 89 -37.01 24.54 -31.60
N ILE A 90 -36.94 23.24 -31.88
CA ILE A 90 -35.74 22.42 -31.76
C ILE A 90 -35.61 21.58 -33.03
N GLY A 91 -34.38 21.27 -33.46
CA GLY A 91 -34.16 20.38 -34.61
C GLY A 91 -34.82 19.01 -34.38
N SER A 92 -35.19 18.31 -35.45
CA SER A 92 -35.84 17.00 -35.36
C SER A 92 -35.02 15.94 -34.63
N GLU A 93 -33.70 16.13 -34.49
CA GLU A 93 -32.79 15.26 -33.74
C GLU A 93 -32.53 15.70 -32.30
N ALA A 94 -33.20 16.76 -31.84
CA ALA A 94 -32.97 17.33 -30.53
C ALA A 94 -33.72 16.60 -29.40
N THR A 95 -34.54 15.59 -29.70
CA THR A 95 -35.08 14.68 -28.67
C THR A 95 -34.55 13.26 -28.86
N ASP A 96 -34.21 12.62 -27.75
CA ASP A 96 -33.80 11.20 -27.74
C ASP A 96 -34.93 10.27 -28.23
N ALA A 97 -36.19 10.59 -27.96
CA ALA A 97 -37.34 9.85 -28.45
C ALA A 97 -37.46 9.87 -29.98
N ALA A 98 -37.37 11.05 -30.62
CA ALA A 98 -37.39 11.16 -32.08
C ALA A 98 -36.15 10.52 -32.72
N ALA A 99 -34.98 10.65 -32.09
CA ALA A 99 -33.76 9.99 -32.53
C ALA A 99 -33.90 8.46 -32.49
N ALA A 100 -34.48 7.91 -31.42
CA ALA A 100 -34.73 6.47 -31.30
C ALA A 100 -35.73 5.97 -32.36
N GLU A 101 -36.85 6.66 -32.55
CA GLU A 101 -37.84 6.32 -33.59
C GLU A 101 -37.22 6.34 -35.00
N ARG A 102 -36.37 7.34 -35.28
CA ARG A 102 -35.64 7.42 -36.56
C ARG A 102 -34.67 6.26 -36.73
N LEU A 103 -33.85 5.96 -35.72
CA LEU A 103 -32.86 4.87 -35.77
C LEU A 103 -33.55 3.52 -35.95
N ILE A 104 -34.66 3.27 -35.23
CA ILE A 104 -35.48 2.07 -35.39
C ILE A 104 -36.08 2.02 -36.81
N GLY A 105 -36.62 3.14 -37.32
CA GLY A 105 -37.16 3.20 -38.67
C GLY A 105 -36.11 3.01 -39.77
N GLN A 106 -34.87 3.48 -39.56
CA GLN A 106 -33.74 3.24 -40.45
C GLN A 106 -33.28 1.78 -40.42
N ALA A 107 -33.20 1.19 -39.22
CA ALA A 107 -32.90 -0.22 -39.06
C ALA A 107 -33.95 -1.10 -39.74
N LYS A 108 -35.26 -0.82 -39.55
CA LYS A 108 -36.35 -1.55 -40.22
C LYS A 108 -36.31 -1.50 -41.76
N ARG A 109 -35.64 -0.49 -42.34
CA ARG A 109 -35.46 -0.34 -43.80
C ARG A 109 -34.13 -0.89 -44.33
N ALA A 110 -33.21 -1.27 -43.45
CA ALA A 110 -31.92 -1.82 -43.86
C ALA A 110 -32.08 -3.29 -44.29
N ALA A 111 -31.48 -3.65 -45.43
CA ALA A 111 -31.45 -5.03 -45.90
C ALA A 111 -30.32 -5.87 -45.30
N ASP A 112 -29.33 -5.20 -44.71
CA ASP A 112 -28.12 -5.81 -44.14
C ASP A 112 -28.28 -6.04 -42.62
N PRO A 113 -28.27 -7.29 -42.14
CA PRO A 113 -28.44 -7.62 -40.71
C PRO A 113 -27.48 -6.87 -39.78
N ASP A 114 -26.25 -6.61 -40.20
CA ASP A 114 -25.26 -5.85 -39.42
C ASP A 114 -25.70 -4.40 -39.20
N ARG A 115 -26.22 -3.76 -40.26
CA ARG A 115 -26.77 -2.40 -40.18
C ARG A 115 -28.06 -2.35 -39.37
N VAL A 116 -28.90 -3.39 -39.46
CA VAL A 116 -30.10 -3.53 -38.62
C VAL A 116 -29.69 -3.60 -37.15
N ALA A 117 -28.75 -4.49 -36.80
CA ALA A 117 -28.31 -4.68 -35.42
C ALA A 117 -27.60 -3.43 -34.85
N SER A 118 -26.72 -2.81 -35.62
CA SER A 118 -26.03 -1.58 -35.22
C SER A 118 -27.02 -0.43 -34.97
N GLY A 119 -27.97 -0.22 -35.88
CA GLY A 119 -29.02 0.80 -35.74
C GLY A 119 -29.91 0.58 -34.53
N LEU A 120 -30.31 -0.67 -34.24
CA LEU A 120 -31.13 -1.01 -33.08
C LEU A 120 -30.37 -0.90 -31.76
N ARG A 121 -29.08 -1.29 -31.70
CA ARG A 121 -28.22 -1.07 -30.53
C ARG A 121 -28.09 0.42 -30.22
N ALA A 122 -27.82 1.24 -31.24
CA ALA A 122 -27.74 2.69 -31.10
C ALA A 122 -29.06 3.30 -30.60
N ALA A 123 -30.21 2.80 -31.09
CA ALA A 123 -31.52 3.25 -30.62
C ALA A 123 -31.74 2.88 -29.14
N LEU A 124 -31.54 1.61 -28.77
CA LEU A 124 -31.77 1.11 -27.41
C LEU A 124 -30.88 1.80 -26.37
N ALA A 125 -29.67 2.19 -26.74
CA ALA A 125 -28.74 2.93 -25.87
C ALA A 125 -29.25 4.32 -25.45
N LEU A 126 -30.26 4.87 -26.14
CA LEU A 126 -30.87 6.15 -25.77
C LEU A 126 -31.78 6.04 -24.54
N TRP A 127 -32.26 4.84 -24.18
CA TRP A 127 -33.08 4.63 -22.99
C TRP A 127 -32.23 4.59 -21.71
N ARG A 128 -32.45 5.55 -20.82
CA ARG A 128 -31.80 5.70 -19.50
C ARG A 128 -32.65 5.16 -18.33
N GLY A 129 -33.80 4.55 -18.63
CA GLY A 129 -34.77 4.07 -17.64
C GLY A 129 -36.17 3.92 -18.25
N PRO A 130 -37.24 3.87 -17.41
CA PRO A 130 -38.61 4.05 -17.87
C PRO A 130 -38.76 5.42 -18.55
N ALA A 131 -39.34 5.45 -19.75
CA ALA A 131 -39.56 6.72 -20.45
C ALA A 131 -40.51 7.59 -19.64
N LEU A 132 -40.23 8.90 -19.57
CA LEU A 132 -41.05 9.88 -18.86
C LEU A 132 -41.25 9.60 -17.35
N ALA A 133 -40.30 8.92 -16.70
CA ALA A 133 -40.40 8.48 -15.28
C ALA A 133 -40.74 9.58 -14.25
N ASP A 134 -40.45 10.85 -14.55
CA ASP A 134 -40.63 11.97 -13.61
C ASP A 134 -41.95 12.75 -13.82
N VAL A 135 -42.82 12.28 -14.72
CA VAL A 135 -44.11 12.91 -15.03
C VAL A 135 -45.31 11.98 -14.80
N ASP A 136 -45.11 10.95 -13.98
CA ASP A 136 -46.18 10.06 -13.49
C ASP A 136 -47.30 10.88 -12.83
N GLY A 137 -48.56 10.57 -13.15
CA GLY A 137 -49.75 11.33 -12.71
C GLY A 137 -50.36 12.24 -13.78
N VAL A 138 -49.82 12.26 -15.01
CA VAL A 138 -50.42 12.94 -16.16
C VAL A 138 -50.84 11.89 -17.20
N GLY A 139 -52.13 11.53 -17.22
CA GLY A 139 -52.62 10.35 -17.97
C GLY A 139 -52.27 10.31 -19.46
N TRP A 140 -52.21 11.45 -20.15
CA TRP A 140 -51.76 11.48 -21.55
C TRP A 140 -50.28 11.13 -21.70
N LEU A 141 -49.42 11.56 -20.76
CA LEU A 141 -47.98 11.25 -20.76
C LEU A 141 -47.71 9.80 -20.37
N GLU A 142 -48.53 9.22 -19.48
CA GLU A 142 -48.48 7.79 -19.15
C GLU A 142 -48.73 6.93 -20.39
N ALA A 143 -49.76 7.25 -21.19
CA ALA A 143 -50.02 6.57 -22.46
C ALA A 143 -48.86 6.70 -23.46
N GLN A 144 -48.13 7.83 -23.45
CA GLN A 144 -46.93 7.99 -24.27
C GLN A 144 -45.72 7.20 -23.73
N ALA A 145 -45.57 7.11 -22.41
CA ALA A 145 -44.56 6.28 -21.77
C ALA A 145 -44.76 4.79 -22.13
N GLU A 146 -46.00 4.31 -22.10
CA GLU A 146 -46.37 2.97 -22.53
C GLU A 146 -46.07 2.73 -24.01
N ARG A 147 -46.41 3.68 -24.89
CA ARG A 147 -46.07 3.63 -26.32
C ARG A 147 -44.55 3.49 -26.54
N LEU A 148 -43.75 4.26 -25.82
CA LEU A 148 -42.28 4.23 -25.91
C LEU A 148 -41.70 2.95 -25.30
N ALA A 149 -42.30 2.41 -24.24
CA ALA A 149 -41.95 1.10 -23.69
C ALA A 149 -42.29 -0.04 -24.66
N HIS A 150 -43.41 0.04 -25.38
CA HIS A 150 -43.73 -0.90 -26.47
C HIS A 150 -42.68 -0.84 -27.58
N LEU A 151 -42.32 0.37 -28.03
CA LEU A 151 -41.30 0.58 -29.05
C LEU A 151 -39.92 0.02 -28.64
N ARG A 152 -39.54 0.21 -27.37
CA ARG A 152 -38.30 -0.37 -26.81
C ARG A 152 -38.31 -1.89 -26.87
N ARG A 153 -39.44 -2.52 -26.53
CA ARG A 153 -39.60 -3.99 -26.60
C ARG A 153 -39.50 -4.47 -28.05
N GLU A 154 -40.21 -3.86 -28.99
CA GLU A 154 -40.10 -4.21 -30.41
C GLU A 154 -38.65 -4.12 -30.91
N ALA A 155 -37.92 -3.05 -30.56
CA ALA A 155 -36.54 -2.86 -30.98
C ALA A 155 -35.59 -3.92 -30.38
N ALA A 156 -35.81 -4.33 -29.13
CA ALA A 156 -35.04 -5.39 -28.49
C ALA A 156 -35.27 -6.74 -29.18
N HIS A 157 -36.53 -7.07 -29.51
CA HIS A 157 -36.86 -8.31 -30.24
C HIS A 157 -36.28 -8.33 -31.67
N ALA A 158 -36.33 -7.20 -32.37
CA ALA A 158 -35.74 -7.09 -33.70
C ALA A 158 -34.20 -7.18 -33.66
N LEU A 159 -33.57 -6.70 -32.58
CA LEU A 159 -32.12 -6.82 -32.40
C LEU A 159 -31.70 -8.26 -32.16
N THR A 160 -32.42 -9.00 -31.32
CA THR A 160 -32.14 -10.43 -31.11
C THR A 160 -32.34 -11.24 -32.39
N GLU A 161 -33.38 -10.94 -33.18
CA GLU A 161 -33.61 -11.60 -34.47
C GLU A 161 -32.51 -11.30 -35.51
N ALA A 162 -32.05 -10.05 -35.60
CA ALA A 162 -30.94 -9.68 -36.46
C ALA A 162 -29.64 -10.40 -36.06
N ARG A 163 -29.35 -10.47 -34.75
CA ARG A 163 -28.16 -11.16 -34.21
C ARG A 163 -28.19 -12.66 -34.43
N LEU A 164 -29.36 -13.31 -34.31
CA LEU A 164 -29.52 -14.72 -34.68
C LEU A 164 -29.25 -14.94 -36.18
N SER A 165 -29.74 -14.04 -37.04
CA SER A 165 -29.51 -14.12 -38.48
C SER A 165 -28.05 -13.92 -38.89
N MET A 166 -27.24 -13.30 -38.02
CA MET A 166 -25.79 -13.11 -38.19
C MET A 166 -24.95 -14.28 -37.65
N GLY A 167 -25.59 -15.27 -37.00
CA GLY A 167 -24.89 -16.44 -36.47
C GLY A 167 -24.49 -16.36 -35.00
N GLU A 168 -24.84 -15.28 -34.28
CA GLU A 168 -24.52 -15.07 -32.86
C GLU A 168 -25.37 -15.95 -31.91
N HIS A 169 -25.42 -17.25 -32.15
CA HIS A 169 -26.31 -18.18 -31.45
C HIS A 169 -25.88 -18.40 -30.00
N THR A 170 -24.59 -18.63 -29.76
CA THR A 170 -24.06 -18.96 -28.42
C THR A 170 -24.09 -17.76 -27.49
N GLU A 171 -23.74 -16.58 -27.99
CA GLU A 171 -23.68 -15.33 -27.21
C GLU A 171 -25.06 -14.87 -26.74
N LEU A 172 -26.11 -15.19 -27.49
CA LEU A 172 -27.48 -14.79 -27.18
C LEU A 172 -28.19 -15.68 -26.15
N VAL A 173 -27.72 -16.91 -25.91
CA VAL A 173 -28.43 -17.87 -25.03
C VAL A 173 -28.68 -17.29 -23.63
N PRO A 174 -27.69 -16.73 -22.89
CA PRO A 174 -27.93 -16.20 -21.55
C PRO A 174 -28.91 -15.03 -21.53
N GLU A 175 -28.84 -14.16 -22.54
CA GLU A 175 -29.73 -13.00 -22.68
C GLU A 175 -31.18 -13.43 -22.94
N LEU A 176 -31.39 -14.37 -23.86
CA LEU A 176 -32.70 -14.91 -24.20
C LEU A 176 -33.29 -15.76 -23.06
N GLN A 177 -32.47 -16.48 -22.28
CA GLN A 177 -32.92 -17.18 -21.07
C GLN A 177 -33.45 -16.20 -20.01
N ARG A 178 -32.77 -15.05 -19.84
CA ARG A 178 -33.22 -13.99 -18.93
C ARG A 178 -34.51 -13.32 -19.43
N LEU A 179 -34.64 -13.07 -20.73
CA LEU A 179 -35.84 -12.45 -21.29
C LEU A 179 -37.06 -13.38 -21.22
N THR A 180 -36.89 -14.68 -21.50
CA THR A 180 -37.96 -15.67 -21.40
C THR A 180 -38.40 -15.98 -19.96
N SER A 181 -37.54 -15.79 -18.96
CA SER A 181 -37.96 -15.89 -17.55
C SER A 181 -38.77 -14.67 -17.10
N GLN A 182 -38.49 -13.49 -17.65
CA GLN A 182 -39.22 -12.25 -17.39
C GLN A 182 -40.56 -12.18 -18.14
N GLN A 183 -40.66 -12.80 -19.31
CA GLN A 183 -41.86 -12.84 -20.15
C GLN A 183 -42.22 -14.30 -20.50
N PRO A 184 -42.74 -15.07 -19.51
CA PRO A 184 -42.89 -16.52 -19.60
C PRO A 184 -43.91 -17.02 -20.64
N TYR A 185 -44.74 -16.12 -21.18
CA TYR A 185 -45.76 -16.43 -22.20
C TYR A 185 -45.42 -15.85 -23.58
N ASP A 186 -44.25 -15.20 -23.75
CA ASP A 186 -43.85 -14.65 -25.04
C ASP A 186 -43.29 -15.75 -25.95
N GLU A 187 -44.18 -16.31 -26.77
CA GLU A 187 -43.87 -17.36 -27.72
C GLU A 187 -42.75 -16.99 -28.71
N GLY A 188 -42.57 -15.70 -29.03
CA GLY A 188 -41.53 -15.21 -29.93
C GLY A 188 -40.13 -15.30 -29.31
N LEU A 189 -39.98 -14.89 -28.04
CA LEU A 189 -38.70 -15.02 -27.32
C LEU A 189 -38.32 -16.48 -27.09
N HIS A 190 -39.30 -17.33 -26.79
CA HIS A 190 -39.07 -18.77 -26.66
C HIS A 190 -38.64 -19.39 -27.99
N ARG A 191 -39.25 -18.98 -29.11
CA ARG A 191 -38.81 -19.37 -30.46
C ARG A 191 -37.37 -18.96 -30.75
N GLN A 192 -37.00 -17.71 -30.43
CA GLN A 192 -35.63 -17.22 -30.60
C GLN A 192 -34.62 -18.00 -29.74
N LEU A 193 -34.96 -18.30 -28.49
CA LEU A 193 -34.12 -19.12 -27.59
C LEU A 193 -33.93 -20.54 -28.12
N MET A 194 -34.98 -21.16 -28.69
CA MET A 194 -34.89 -22.47 -29.32
C MET A 194 -33.93 -22.46 -30.52
N ILE A 195 -33.97 -21.42 -31.37
CA ILE A 195 -33.06 -21.25 -32.51
C ILE A 195 -31.61 -21.06 -32.01
N ALA A 196 -31.40 -20.21 -31.00
CA ALA A 196 -30.09 -19.96 -30.39
C ALA A 196 -29.47 -21.24 -29.80
N LEU A 197 -30.25 -21.98 -29.01
CA LEU A 197 -29.81 -23.25 -28.41
C LEU A 197 -29.50 -24.31 -29.48
N TYR A 198 -30.32 -24.40 -30.52
CA TYR A 198 -30.08 -25.32 -31.63
C TYR A 198 -28.81 -24.96 -32.42
N GLY A 199 -28.63 -23.68 -32.79
CA GLY A 199 -27.43 -23.19 -33.47
C GLY A 199 -26.15 -23.30 -32.64
N ALA A 200 -26.25 -23.29 -31.30
CA ALA A 200 -25.14 -23.56 -30.39
C ALA A 200 -24.87 -25.06 -30.15
N GLY A 201 -25.51 -25.97 -30.90
CA GLY A 201 -25.36 -27.42 -30.75
C GLY A 201 -26.08 -28.04 -29.54
N ARG A 202 -26.92 -27.28 -28.83
CA ARG A 202 -27.63 -27.68 -27.60
C ARG A 202 -29.07 -28.10 -27.91
N GLN A 203 -29.23 -29.08 -28.81
CA GLN A 203 -30.55 -29.53 -29.30
C GLN A 203 -31.50 -29.98 -28.18
N ALA A 204 -31.02 -30.75 -27.20
CA ALA A 204 -31.84 -31.26 -26.10
C ALA A 204 -32.47 -30.11 -25.28
N GLU A 205 -31.73 -29.03 -25.08
CA GLU A 205 -32.19 -27.87 -24.31
C GLU A 205 -33.18 -27.01 -25.10
N ALA A 206 -33.04 -26.94 -26.42
CA ALA A 206 -34.03 -26.30 -27.29
C ALA A 206 -35.38 -27.02 -27.19
N LEU A 207 -35.40 -28.35 -27.27
CA LEU A 207 -36.62 -29.15 -27.13
C LEU A 207 -37.20 -29.08 -25.70
N ALA A 208 -36.35 -29.09 -24.67
CA ALA A 208 -36.79 -28.89 -23.29
C ALA A 208 -37.44 -27.51 -23.08
N THR A 209 -36.98 -26.48 -23.79
CA THR A 209 -37.58 -25.14 -23.74
C THR A 209 -38.99 -25.12 -24.33
N TYR A 210 -39.21 -25.79 -25.46
CA TYR A 210 -40.53 -25.96 -26.02
C TYR A 210 -41.48 -26.75 -25.10
N GLN A 211 -41.03 -27.87 -24.54
CA GLN A 211 -41.85 -28.71 -23.66
C GLN A 211 -42.31 -27.94 -22.41
N ARG A 212 -41.41 -27.14 -21.81
CA ARG A 212 -41.74 -26.27 -20.68
C ARG A 212 -42.78 -25.23 -21.03
N LEU A 213 -42.63 -24.55 -22.18
CA LEU A 213 -43.61 -23.55 -22.62
C LEU A 213 -44.97 -24.22 -22.93
N ARG A 214 -44.97 -25.37 -23.61
CA ARG A 214 -46.20 -26.11 -23.92
C ARG A 214 -46.97 -26.53 -22.67
N GLY A 215 -46.25 -27.02 -21.65
CA GLY A 215 -46.85 -27.34 -20.35
C GLY A 215 -47.49 -26.10 -19.72
N ARG A 216 -46.74 -25.00 -19.64
CA ARG A 216 -47.20 -23.74 -19.06
C ARG A 216 -48.40 -23.14 -19.78
N LEU A 217 -48.41 -23.10 -21.12
CA LEU A 217 -49.54 -22.59 -21.90
C LEU A 217 -50.81 -23.44 -21.74
N ALA A 218 -50.65 -24.77 -21.64
CA ALA A 218 -51.76 -25.68 -21.44
C ALA A 218 -52.33 -25.59 -20.01
N GLU A 219 -51.48 -25.49 -19.01
CA GLU A 219 -51.87 -25.40 -17.59
C GLU A 219 -52.47 -24.03 -17.24
N ASP A 220 -51.83 -22.93 -17.63
CA ASP A 220 -52.22 -21.59 -17.17
C ASP A 220 -53.28 -20.94 -18.06
N LEU A 221 -53.24 -21.20 -19.37
CA LEU A 221 -54.06 -20.50 -20.37
C LEU A 221 -54.99 -21.44 -21.17
N GLY A 222 -54.83 -22.76 -21.04
CA GLY A 222 -55.64 -23.74 -21.77
C GLY A 222 -55.44 -23.71 -23.30
N ILE A 223 -54.35 -23.09 -23.78
CA ILE A 223 -54.06 -22.93 -25.21
C ILE A 223 -52.85 -23.77 -25.64
N ALA A 224 -52.84 -24.18 -26.91
CA ALA A 224 -51.70 -24.87 -27.51
C ALA A 224 -50.68 -23.85 -28.07
N PRO A 225 -49.38 -24.20 -28.13
CA PRO A 225 -48.37 -23.35 -28.75
C PRO A 225 -48.69 -22.98 -30.20
N ALA A 226 -48.31 -21.76 -30.58
CA ALA A 226 -48.49 -21.19 -31.91
C ALA A 226 -47.90 -22.11 -33.01
N PRO A 227 -48.49 -22.11 -34.22
CA PRO A 227 -48.02 -22.95 -35.33
C PRO A 227 -46.51 -22.83 -35.62
N ALA A 228 -45.94 -21.61 -35.49
CA ALA A 228 -44.52 -21.37 -35.74
C ALA A 228 -43.58 -22.10 -34.75
N LEU A 229 -43.98 -22.24 -33.48
CA LEU A 229 -43.22 -23.00 -32.47
C LEU A 229 -43.33 -24.51 -32.69
N ARG A 230 -44.53 -25.00 -33.04
CA ARG A 230 -44.76 -26.41 -33.40
C ARG A 230 -43.94 -26.82 -34.62
N GLN A 231 -43.87 -25.95 -35.64
CA GLN A 231 -43.05 -26.17 -36.83
C GLN A 231 -41.56 -26.18 -36.47
N LEU A 232 -41.10 -25.28 -35.59
CA LEU A 232 -39.72 -25.25 -35.14
C LEU A 232 -39.32 -26.52 -34.36
N GLU A 233 -40.19 -27.04 -33.49
CA GLU A 233 -39.97 -28.33 -32.80
C GLU A 233 -39.74 -29.46 -33.82
N VAL A 234 -40.61 -29.56 -34.84
CA VAL A 234 -40.50 -30.57 -35.89
C VAL A 234 -39.23 -30.40 -36.71
N ALA A 235 -38.85 -29.16 -37.05
CA ALA A 235 -37.65 -28.88 -37.82
C ALA A 235 -36.37 -29.21 -37.02
N ILE A 236 -36.33 -28.90 -35.71
CA ILE A 236 -35.22 -29.27 -34.82
C ILE A 236 -35.10 -30.80 -34.68
N LEU A 237 -36.22 -31.52 -34.56
CA LEU A 237 -36.24 -32.99 -34.51
C LEU A 237 -35.74 -33.64 -35.82
N ARG A 238 -35.98 -32.98 -36.96
CA ARG A 238 -35.50 -33.41 -38.29
C ARG A 238 -34.07 -32.99 -38.59
N GLN A 239 -33.43 -32.23 -37.70
CA GLN A 239 -32.11 -31.63 -37.90
C GLN A 239 -32.04 -30.79 -39.18
N ASP A 240 -33.08 -29.98 -39.41
CA ASP A 240 -33.21 -29.19 -40.62
C ASP A 240 -32.05 -28.18 -40.75
N PRO A 241 -31.19 -28.30 -41.79
CA PRO A 241 -30.01 -27.45 -41.97
C PRO A 241 -30.37 -25.99 -42.28
N ASP A 242 -31.63 -25.69 -42.65
CA ASP A 242 -32.08 -24.32 -42.97
C ASP A 242 -32.46 -23.52 -41.71
N LEU A 243 -32.51 -24.15 -40.53
CA LEU A 243 -32.81 -23.48 -39.25
C LEU A 243 -31.67 -22.62 -38.71
N VAL A 244 -30.44 -22.94 -39.11
CA VAL A 244 -29.25 -22.18 -38.75
C VAL A 244 -28.77 -21.56 -40.04
N PRO A 245 -28.69 -20.21 -40.15
CA PRO A 245 -28.10 -19.59 -41.31
C PRO A 245 -26.69 -20.16 -41.48
N GLN A 246 -26.46 -20.89 -42.58
CA GLN A 246 -25.11 -21.28 -42.95
C GLN A 246 -24.30 -19.98 -43.07
N PRO A 247 -23.09 -19.90 -42.50
CA PRO A 247 -22.29 -18.69 -42.56
C PRO A 247 -22.26 -18.24 -44.01
N ARG A 248 -22.77 -17.03 -44.29
CA ARG A 248 -22.80 -16.48 -45.64
C ARG A 248 -21.38 -16.60 -46.17
N ALA A 249 -21.19 -17.51 -47.12
CA ALA A 249 -20.01 -17.53 -47.96
C ALA A 249 -20.01 -16.20 -48.70
N ILE A 250 -19.29 -15.22 -48.16
CA ILE A 250 -19.10 -13.94 -48.81
C ILE A 250 -18.31 -14.27 -50.07
N THR A 251 -18.99 -14.35 -51.20
CA THR A 251 -18.38 -14.31 -52.53
C THR A 251 -17.93 -12.88 -52.76
N VAL A 252 -16.88 -12.48 -52.05
CA VAL A 252 -16.12 -11.29 -52.39
C VAL A 252 -15.30 -11.66 -53.62
N SER A 253 -15.62 -11.05 -54.76
CA SER A 253 -14.64 -10.86 -55.82
C SER A 253 -13.44 -10.17 -55.19
N ALA A 254 -12.33 -10.89 -55.00
CA ALA A 254 -11.20 -10.48 -54.18
C ALA A 254 -10.82 -9.00 -54.38
N PRO A 255 -11.07 -8.09 -53.41
CA PRO A 255 -10.04 -7.17 -53.04
C PRO A 255 -8.95 -8.01 -52.38
N THR A 256 -7.71 -7.69 -52.71
CA THR A 256 -6.52 -8.13 -51.94
C THR A 256 -6.81 -8.15 -50.43
N PRO A 257 -6.43 -9.21 -49.69
CA PRO A 257 -6.71 -9.30 -48.26
C PRO A 257 -6.02 -8.15 -47.54
N ASP A 258 -6.80 -7.21 -47.00
CA ASP A 258 -6.32 -6.37 -45.90
C ASP A 258 -6.05 -7.31 -44.72
N ARG A 259 -4.77 -7.44 -44.38
CA ARG A 259 -4.25 -8.30 -43.31
C ARG A 259 -5.04 -8.10 -42.01
N ALA A 260 -5.57 -9.18 -41.43
CA ALA A 260 -6.16 -9.15 -40.10
C ALA A 260 -5.11 -8.70 -39.07
N VAL A 261 -5.40 -7.59 -38.39
CA VAL A 261 -4.56 -7.02 -37.33
C VAL A 261 -5.03 -7.59 -35.98
N PRO A 262 -4.19 -8.32 -35.22
CA PRO A 262 -4.58 -8.87 -33.92
C PRO A 262 -4.92 -7.79 -32.88
N ALA A 263 -5.98 -7.97 -32.10
CA ALA A 263 -6.37 -7.08 -30.99
C ALA A 263 -6.80 -7.90 -29.75
N GLN A 264 -5.83 -8.46 -29.02
CA GLN A 264 -6.05 -9.49 -27.99
C GLN A 264 -6.03 -8.99 -26.54
N LEU A 265 -5.94 -7.68 -26.31
CA LEU A 265 -5.82 -7.16 -24.95
C LEU A 265 -7.04 -7.52 -24.08
N PRO A 266 -6.83 -8.04 -22.85
CA PRO A 266 -7.93 -8.38 -21.95
C PRO A 266 -8.64 -7.14 -21.41
N LEU A 267 -9.80 -7.32 -20.80
CA LEU A 267 -10.64 -6.23 -20.29
C LEU A 267 -9.87 -5.37 -19.27
N ALA A 268 -9.94 -4.04 -19.41
CA ALA A 268 -9.34 -3.12 -18.46
C ALA A 268 -10.10 -3.13 -17.11
N ALA A 269 -9.37 -3.07 -16.00
CA ALA A 269 -9.97 -2.99 -14.66
C ALA A 269 -10.72 -1.67 -14.46
N GLN A 270 -11.99 -1.73 -14.03
CA GLN A 270 -12.86 -0.53 -13.86
C GLN A 270 -12.40 0.44 -12.77
N ALA A 271 -11.55 0.00 -11.83
CA ALA A 271 -10.99 0.80 -10.74
C ALA A 271 -9.47 0.60 -10.66
N PHE A 272 -8.75 1.09 -11.66
CA PHE A 272 -7.29 1.13 -11.65
C PHE A 272 -6.81 2.33 -10.80
N VAL A 273 -5.89 2.06 -9.87
CA VAL A 273 -5.33 3.08 -8.97
C VAL A 273 -4.15 3.74 -9.65
N SER A 274 -4.03 5.06 -9.50
CA SER A 274 -3.02 5.85 -10.19
C SER A 274 -1.60 5.48 -9.76
N ARG A 275 -0.96 4.63 -10.57
CA ARG A 275 0.49 4.31 -10.54
C ARG A 275 1.24 5.30 -11.42
N THR A 276 1.10 6.60 -11.14
CA THR A 276 1.55 7.66 -12.06
C THR A 276 3.05 7.60 -12.33
N ALA A 277 3.85 7.32 -11.31
CA ALA A 277 5.31 7.26 -11.44
C ALA A 277 5.73 6.10 -12.36
N GLU A 278 5.16 4.91 -12.15
CA GLU A 278 5.45 3.72 -12.95
C GLU A 278 4.94 3.86 -14.39
N ILE A 279 3.76 4.46 -14.58
CA ILE A 279 3.23 4.79 -15.90
C ILE A 279 4.13 5.80 -16.62
N THR A 280 4.59 6.85 -15.92
CA THR A 280 5.51 7.85 -16.48
C THR A 280 6.84 7.21 -16.87
N HIS A 281 7.32 6.24 -16.09
CA HIS A 281 8.53 5.49 -16.42
C HIS A 281 8.37 4.64 -17.69
N LEU A 282 7.24 3.93 -17.82
CA LEU A 282 6.92 3.18 -19.04
C LEU A 282 6.73 4.10 -20.26
N ASP A 283 6.07 5.25 -20.08
CA ASP A 283 5.93 6.28 -21.11
C ASP A 283 7.31 6.81 -21.56
N ALA A 284 8.24 7.06 -20.63
CA ALA A 284 9.59 7.53 -20.93
C ALA A 284 10.42 6.49 -21.71
N ILE A 285 10.26 5.20 -21.41
CA ILE A 285 10.88 4.11 -22.19
C ILE A 285 10.32 4.10 -23.62
N LEU A 286 9.01 4.28 -23.76
CA LEU A 286 8.33 4.32 -25.06
C LEU A 286 8.68 5.56 -25.88
N ASP A 287 8.87 6.71 -25.25
CA ASP A 287 9.21 7.95 -25.96
C ASP A 287 10.67 7.94 -26.46
N LYS A 288 11.60 7.31 -25.72
CA LYS A 288 12.97 7.05 -26.21
C LYS A 288 13.02 6.21 -27.49
N LEU A 289 12.03 5.35 -27.74
CA LEU A 289 11.90 4.63 -29.01
C LEU A 289 11.51 5.54 -30.17
N ALA A 290 10.67 6.54 -29.92
CA ALA A 290 10.22 7.47 -30.95
C ALA A 290 11.32 8.45 -31.38
N GLU A 291 12.29 8.70 -30.50
CA GLU A 291 13.43 9.61 -30.71
C GLU A 291 14.69 8.93 -31.27
N ALA A 292 14.72 7.59 -31.36
CA ALA A 292 15.88 6.85 -31.86
C ALA A 292 16.15 7.11 -33.35
N ASP A 293 17.42 7.36 -33.71
CA ASP A 293 17.85 7.67 -35.07
C ASP A 293 17.51 6.53 -36.05
N PRO A 294 16.76 6.78 -37.13
CA PRO A 294 16.37 5.75 -38.11
C PRO A 294 17.55 5.09 -38.83
N THR A 295 18.76 5.64 -38.71
CA THR A 295 19.99 5.08 -39.29
C THR A 295 20.67 4.03 -38.41
N HIS A 296 20.24 3.85 -37.15
CA HIS A 296 20.77 2.83 -36.24
C HIS A 296 19.68 1.78 -35.94
N PRO A 297 19.99 0.47 -36.05
CA PRO A 297 19.01 -0.57 -35.75
C PRO A 297 18.66 -0.53 -34.25
N ALA A 298 17.49 0.02 -33.91
CA ALA A 298 17.00 0.01 -32.54
C ALA A 298 16.66 -1.43 -32.11
N ALA A 299 17.11 -1.85 -30.94
CA ALA A 299 16.74 -3.16 -30.39
C ALA A 299 15.25 -3.18 -29.99
N VAL A 300 14.66 -4.38 -29.94
CA VAL A 300 13.31 -4.56 -29.37
C VAL A 300 13.30 -4.07 -27.93
N VAL A 301 12.30 -3.26 -27.58
CA VAL A 301 12.13 -2.83 -26.19
C VAL A 301 11.37 -3.88 -25.41
N ILE A 302 12.03 -4.37 -24.37
CA ILE A 302 11.49 -5.36 -23.44
C ILE A 302 11.35 -4.68 -22.09
N SER A 303 10.15 -4.61 -21.55
CA SER A 303 9.88 -4.08 -20.21
C SER A 303 9.41 -5.21 -19.30
N ALA A 304 10.12 -5.46 -18.21
CA ALA A 304 9.82 -6.53 -17.26
C ALA A 304 9.25 -5.96 -15.96
N VAL A 305 7.94 -6.14 -15.77
CA VAL A 305 7.21 -5.72 -14.57
C VAL A 305 7.23 -6.84 -13.54
N SER A 306 7.96 -6.63 -12.44
CA SER A 306 8.13 -7.58 -11.34
C SER A 306 7.48 -7.08 -10.04
N GLY A 307 7.29 -7.95 -9.05
CA GLY A 307 6.67 -7.60 -7.77
C GLY A 307 5.87 -8.74 -7.14
N THR A 308 5.43 -8.56 -5.89
CA THR A 308 4.69 -9.58 -5.13
C THR A 308 3.37 -9.99 -5.77
N ALA A 309 2.86 -11.16 -5.40
CA ALA A 309 1.53 -11.57 -5.80
C ALA A 309 0.47 -10.60 -5.24
N GLY A 310 -0.54 -10.25 -6.04
CA GLY A 310 -1.58 -9.28 -5.63
C GLY A 310 -1.18 -7.79 -5.67
N ILE A 311 0.07 -7.44 -6.04
CA ILE A 311 0.54 -6.04 -6.12
C ILE A 311 -0.03 -5.24 -7.30
N GLY A 312 -0.73 -5.90 -8.23
CA GLY A 312 -1.39 -5.25 -9.38
C GLY A 312 -0.58 -5.21 -10.69
N LYS A 313 0.45 -6.05 -10.87
CA LYS A 313 1.27 -6.11 -12.11
C LYS A 313 0.42 -6.25 -13.38
N THR A 314 -0.45 -7.26 -13.42
CA THR A 314 -1.34 -7.50 -14.57
C THR A 314 -2.28 -6.32 -14.81
N ALA A 315 -2.82 -5.71 -13.74
CA ALA A 315 -3.67 -4.55 -13.86
C ALA A 315 -2.93 -3.34 -14.45
N LEU A 316 -1.69 -3.06 -14.00
CA LEU A 316 -0.84 -2.00 -14.56
C LEU A 316 -0.51 -2.28 -16.02
N ALA A 317 -0.06 -3.49 -16.34
CA ALA A 317 0.38 -3.85 -17.68
C ALA A 317 -0.78 -3.77 -18.69
N VAL A 318 -1.95 -4.29 -18.33
CA VAL A 318 -3.17 -4.19 -19.17
C VAL A 318 -3.64 -2.74 -19.31
N HIS A 319 -3.64 -1.97 -18.22
CA HIS A 319 -4.04 -0.56 -18.26
C HIS A 319 -3.13 0.26 -19.18
N TRP A 320 -1.80 0.11 -19.03
CA TRP A 320 -0.84 0.83 -19.87
C TRP A 320 -0.89 0.35 -21.34
N ALA A 321 -1.07 -0.96 -21.58
CA ALA A 321 -1.25 -1.51 -22.92
C ALA A 321 -2.45 -0.90 -23.66
N HIS A 322 -3.61 -0.74 -23.00
CA HIS A 322 -4.77 -0.06 -23.58
C HIS A 322 -4.49 1.40 -23.91
N ARG A 323 -3.74 2.11 -23.06
CA ARG A 323 -3.39 3.52 -23.28
C ARG A 323 -2.51 3.74 -24.52
N ILE A 324 -1.63 2.79 -24.82
CA ILE A 324 -0.66 2.92 -25.93
C ILE A 324 -1.05 2.13 -27.19
N ALA A 325 -2.14 1.37 -27.17
CA ALA A 325 -2.53 0.45 -28.26
C ALA A 325 -2.53 1.10 -29.66
N ALA A 326 -2.97 2.36 -29.75
CA ALA A 326 -2.98 3.13 -31.01
C ALA A 326 -1.58 3.36 -31.63
N ARG A 327 -0.50 3.25 -30.86
CA ARG A 327 0.89 3.36 -31.37
C ARG A 327 1.38 2.08 -32.06
N PHE A 328 0.66 0.96 -31.92
CA PHE A 328 1.00 -0.35 -32.49
C PHE A 328 -0.09 -0.82 -33.46
N PRO A 329 -0.15 -0.23 -34.68
CA PRO A 329 -1.25 -0.47 -35.62
C PRO A 329 -1.20 -1.85 -36.28
N ASP A 330 -0.09 -2.58 -36.19
CA ASP A 330 0.05 -3.91 -36.77
C ASP A 330 -0.38 -5.02 -35.80
N GLY A 331 -0.75 -4.68 -34.56
CA GLY A 331 -1.52 -5.53 -33.66
C GLY A 331 -1.09 -5.48 -32.20
N GLN A 332 -1.93 -6.06 -31.33
CA GLN A 332 -1.65 -6.32 -29.93
C GLN A 332 -1.91 -7.80 -29.62
N LEU A 333 -0.89 -8.48 -29.09
CA LEU A 333 -0.92 -9.88 -28.68
C LEU A 333 -0.92 -9.99 -27.16
N TYR A 334 -1.69 -10.93 -26.61
CA TYR A 334 -1.74 -11.22 -25.18
C TYR A 334 -1.69 -12.72 -24.94
N VAL A 335 -0.89 -13.14 -23.96
CA VAL A 335 -0.91 -14.50 -23.44
C VAL A 335 -0.66 -14.51 -21.94
N ASN A 336 -1.42 -15.34 -21.21
CA ASN A 336 -1.13 -15.68 -19.83
C ASN A 336 -0.31 -16.98 -19.80
N LEU A 337 0.94 -16.88 -19.35
CA LEU A 337 1.92 -17.98 -19.33
C LEU A 337 1.72 -18.96 -18.15
N ARG A 338 0.81 -18.64 -17.23
CA ARG A 338 0.40 -19.50 -16.10
C ARG A 338 1.58 -19.99 -15.26
N GLY A 339 2.63 -19.18 -15.15
CA GLY A 339 3.88 -19.57 -14.49
C GLY A 339 3.75 -19.87 -13.00
N PHE A 340 2.69 -19.36 -12.36
CA PHE A 340 2.43 -19.47 -10.93
C PHE A 340 0.99 -19.88 -10.61
N ASP A 341 0.30 -20.55 -11.54
CA ASP A 341 -1.08 -21.04 -11.32
C ASP A 341 -1.03 -22.42 -10.63
N PRO A 342 -1.61 -22.59 -9.42
CA PRO A 342 -1.56 -23.85 -8.67
C PRO A 342 -2.42 -24.97 -9.27
N ALA A 343 -3.42 -24.65 -10.11
CA ALA A 343 -4.39 -25.63 -10.63
C ALA A 343 -4.19 -25.95 -12.11
N ALA A 344 -3.34 -25.21 -12.81
CA ALA A 344 -3.11 -25.35 -14.25
C ALA A 344 -1.62 -25.63 -14.55
N SER A 345 -1.34 -26.44 -15.56
CA SER A 345 0.03 -26.62 -16.03
C SER A 345 0.55 -25.32 -16.67
N VAL A 346 1.81 -25.02 -16.39
CA VAL A 346 2.55 -23.90 -16.99
C VAL A 346 2.43 -23.98 -18.52
N LEU A 347 2.16 -22.83 -19.17
CA LEU A 347 1.96 -22.81 -20.61
C LEU A 347 3.28 -23.07 -21.36
N ASP A 348 3.26 -24.06 -22.25
CA ASP A 348 4.38 -24.36 -23.15
C ASP A 348 4.59 -23.21 -24.15
N PRO A 349 5.81 -22.66 -24.29
CA PRO A 349 6.13 -21.64 -25.29
C PRO A 349 5.70 -21.99 -26.71
N ALA A 350 5.76 -23.27 -27.11
CA ALA A 350 5.31 -23.70 -28.44
C ALA A 350 3.81 -23.45 -28.65
N ALA A 351 3.00 -23.68 -27.61
CA ALA A 351 1.56 -23.40 -27.65
C ALA A 351 1.27 -21.90 -27.72
N ALA A 352 2.06 -21.08 -27.03
CA ALA A 352 1.94 -19.62 -27.08
C ALA A 352 2.30 -19.06 -28.47
N ILE A 353 3.39 -19.51 -29.10
CA ILE A 353 3.77 -19.08 -30.46
C ILE A 353 2.72 -19.50 -31.49
N ARG A 354 2.18 -20.73 -31.38
CA ARG A 354 1.09 -21.19 -32.25
C ARG A 354 -0.12 -20.26 -32.19
N SER A 355 -0.53 -19.86 -30.98
CA SER A 355 -1.62 -18.89 -30.78
C SER A 355 -1.31 -17.52 -31.43
N PHE A 356 -0.07 -17.03 -31.34
CA PHE A 356 0.33 -15.78 -31.99
C PHE A 356 0.36 -15.86 -33.51
N LEU A 357 0.84 -16.98 -34.07
CA LEU A 357 0.87 -17.20 -35.53
C LEU A 357 -0.55 -17.34 -36.10
N ASP A 358 -1.43 -18.05 -35.40
CA ASP A 358 -2.84 -18.18 -35.75
C ASP A 358 -3.54 -16.81 -35.76
N ALA A 359 -3.23 -15.94 -34.79
CA ALA A 359 -3.74 -14.57 -34.74
C ALA A 359 -3.35 -13.71 -35.95
N PHE A 360 -2.18 -13.97 -36.56
CA PHE A 360 -1.75 -13.33 -37.82
C PHE A 360 -2.28 -14.03 -39.08
N GLY A 361 -3.15 -15.02 -38.93
CA GLY A 361 -3.78 -15.75 -40.01
C GLY A 361 -2.86 -16.77 -40.69
N ILE A 362 -1.80 -17.23 -40.02
CA ILE A 362 -0.94 -18.30 -40.54
C ILE A 362 -1.67 -19.65 -40.38
N PRO A 363 -1.97 -20.37 -41.48
CA PRO A 363 -2.69 -21.63 -41.39
C PRO A 363 -1.96 -22.68 -40.55
N ALA A 364 -2.69 -23.45 -39.76
CA ALA A 364 -2.11 -24.47 -38.87
C ALA A 364 -1.17 -25.47 -39.58
N GLN A 365 -1.40 -25.78 -40.88
CA GLN A 365 -0.53 -26.68 -41.64
C GLN A 365 0.85 -26.07 -41.96
N GLN A 366 0.99 -24.74 -41.92
CA GLN A 366 2.24 -24.02 -42.18
C GLN A 366 3.04 -23.78 -40.90
N ILE A 367 2.46 -24.07 -39.72
CA ILE A 367 3.14 -23.88 -38.45
C ILE A 367 4.01 -25.12 -38.15
N PRO A 368 5.34 -24.97 -38.05
CA PRO A 368 6.25 -26.09 -37.78
C PRO A 368 5.93 -26.79 -36.45
N ALA A 369 6.30 -28.05 -36.29
CA ALA A 369 6.11 -28.77 -35.02
C ALA A 369 7.13 -28.32 -33.94
N ASP A 370 8.36 -28.06 -34.37
CA ASP A 370 9.52 -27.69 -33.55
C ASP A 370 9.48 -26.22 -33.08
N LEU A 371 9.91 -25.98 -31.83
CA LEU A 371 9.84 -24.67 -31.17
C LEU A 371 10.77 -23.63 -31.81
N ASP A 372 12.01 -24.00 -32.13
CA ASP A 372 12.98 -23.06 -32.70
C ASP A 372 12.56 -22.60 -34.10
N THR A 373 11.97 -23.53 -34.86
CA THR A 373 11.43 -23.24 -36.18
C THR A 373 10.16 -22.39 -36.09
N GLN A 374 9.27 -22.65 -35.11
CA GLN A 374 8.13 -21.79 -34.81
C GLN A 374 8.55 -20.37 -34.41
N ALA A 375 9.55 -20.22 -33.53
CA ALA A 375 10.08 -18.93 -33.12
C ALA A 375 10.70 -18.16 -34.30
N SER A 376 11.35 -18.88 -35.23
CA SER A 376 11.91 -18.29 -36.45
C SER A 376 10.82 -17.79 -37.40
N LEU A 377 9.73 -18.55 -37.57
CA LEU A 377 8.56 -18.13 -38.34
C LEU A 377 7.85 -16.94 -37.68
N TYR A 378 7.72 -16.94 -36.35
CA TYR A 378 7.17 -15.83 -35.57
C TYR A 378 7.97 -14.54 -35.76
N ARG A 379 9.30 -14.59 -35.60
CA ARG A 379 10.17 -13.44 -35.85
C ARG A 379 10.08 -12.93 -37.29
N SER A 380 9.99 -13.85 -38.27
CA SER A 380 9.80 -13.49 -39.69
C SER A 380 8.44 -12.84 -39.95
N THR A 381 7.39 -13.28 -39.27
CA THR A 381 6.03 -12.73 -39.39
C THR A 381 5.92 -11.32 -38.79
N LEU A 382 6.73 -11.01 -37.78
CA LEU A 382 6.82 -9.71 -37.12
C LEU A 382 7.86 -8.77 -37.72
N ALA A 383 8.65 -9.22 -38.68
CA ALA A 383 9.67 -8.39 -39.32
C ALA A 383 9.02 -7.16 -40.00
N GLY A 384 9.45 -5.96 -39.61
CA GLY A 384 8.98 -4.69 -40.16
C GLY A 384 7.60 -4.25 -39.66
N LYS A 385 6.99 -4.96 -38.70
CA LYS A 385 5.71 -4.61 -38.08
C LYS A 385 5.89 -3.90 -36.74
N ARG A 386 4.88 -3.13 -36.33
CA ARG A 386 4.78 -2.51 -35.01
C ARG A 386 3.70 -3.18 -34.18
N VAL A 387 4.12 -4.13 -33.35
CA VAL A 387 3.24 -4.99 -32.55
C VAL A 387 3.56 -4.88 -31.06
N LEU A 388 2.52 -4.78 -30.23
CA LEU A 388 2.62 -4.88 -28.79
C LEU A 388 2.43 -6.34 -28.35
N VAL A 389 3.34 -6.88 -27.57
CA VAL A 389 3.27 -8.25 -27.02
C VAL A 389 3.21 -8.19 -25.50
N LEU A 390 2.10 -8.62 -24.91
CA LEU A 390 1.91 -8.69 -23.47
C LEU A 390 2.00 -10.13 -22.98
N LEU A 391 3.10 -10.46 -22.28
CA LEU A 391 3.38 -11.76 -21.69
C LEU A 391 3.07 -11.72 -20.19
N ASP A 392 1.91 -12.22 -19.79
CA ASP A 392 1.42 -12.12 -18.42
C ASP A 392 1.74 -13.38 -17.60
N ASN A 393 2.17 -13.19 -16.35
CA ASN A 393 2.43 -14.25 -15.37
C ASN A 393 3.53 -15.24 -15.79
N ALA A 394 4.66 -14.74 -16.29
CA ALA A 394 5.82 -15.54 -16.69
C ALA A 394 6.58 -16.11 -15.48
N ARG A 395 6.95 -17.40 -15.48
CA ARG A 395 7.72 -18.04 -14.40
C ARG A 395 9.20 -17.72 -14.47
N ASP A 396 9.81 -17.90 -15.64
CA ASP A 396 11.25 -17.84 -15.87
C ASP A 396 11.57 -17.30 -17.27
N VAL A 397 12.85 -17.08 -17.53
CA VAL A 397 13.35 -16.52 -18.79
C VAL A 397 13.25 -17.53 -19.94
N GLU A 398 13.24 -18.83 -19.66
CA GLU A 398 13.12 -19.89 -20.68
C GLU A 398 11.75 -19.86 -21.34
N GLN A 399 10.69 -19.53 -20.60
CA GLN A 399 9.36 -19.32 -21.17
C GLN A 399 9.28 -18.10 -22.10
N ILE A 400 10.11 -17.07 -21.84
CA ILE A 400 10.00 -15.76 -22.47
C ILE A 400 10.82 -15.72 -23.78
N ARG A 401 12.04 -16.24 -23.76
CA ARG A 401 12.99 -16.12 -24.88
C ARG A 401 12.43 -16.50 -26.26
N PRO A 402 11.68 -17.63 -26.40
CA PRO A 402 11.11 -18.00 -27.70
C PRO A 402 10.03 -17.02 -28.20
N LEU A 403 9.42 -16.26 -27.30
CA LEU A 403 8.33 -15.31 -27.57
C LEU A 403 8.82 -13.89 -27.87
N LEU A 404 10.14 -13.65 -27.84
CA LEU A 404 10.69 -12.33 -28.13
C LEU A 404 10.75 -12.10 -29.65
N PRO A 405 10.20 -10.97 -30.15
CA PRO A 405 10.34 -10.59 -31.54
C PRO A 405 11.79 -10.17 -31.85
N GLY A 406 12.12 -10.04 -33.13
CA GLY A 406 13.43 -9.56 -33.59
C GLY A 406 13.42 -8.18 -34.25
N SER A 407 12.28 -7.48 -34.27
CA SER A 407 12.09 -6.26 -35.07
C SER A 407 12.03 -4.98 -34.21
N PRO A 408 12.75 -3.90 -34.56
CA PRO A 408 12.80 -2.63 -33.80
C PRO A 408 11.45 -1.95 -33.52
N GLY A 409 10.39 -2.33 -34.24
CA GLY A 409 9.05 -1.77 -34.10
C GLY A 409 8.17 -2.44 -33.04
N CYS A 410 8.60 -3.58 -32.49
CA CYS A 410 7.82 -4.32 -31.50
C CYS A 410 8.18 -3.92 -30.07
N LEU A 411 7.18 -3.92 -29.19
CA LEU A 411 7.37 -3.75 -27.75
C LEU A 411 6.88 -4.99 -27.02
N VAL A 412 7.68 -5.51 -26.10
CA VAL A 412 7.31 -6.64 -25.23
C VAL A 412 7.15 -6.13 -23.80
N LEU A 413 5.97 -6.32 -23.24
CA LEU A 413 5.67 -6.05 -21.84
C LEU A 413 5.46 -7.39 -21.13
N ILE A 414 6.25 -7.64 -20.08
CA ILE A 414 6.25 -8.90 -19.35
C ILE A 414 5.79 -8.63 -17.93
N THR A 415 4.88 -9.43 -17.40
CA THR A 415 4.62 -9.46 -15.96
C THR A 415 5.14 -10.77 -15.37
N SER A 416 5.88 -10.67 -14.27
CA SER A 416 6.38 -11.84 -13.55
C SER A 416 6.38 -11.60 -12.05
N ARG A 417 6.35 -12.68 -11.27
CA ARG A 417 6.65 -12.59 -9.84
C ARG A 417 8.14 -12.65 -9.57
N ASN A 418 8.97 -13.02 -10.54
CA ASN A 418 10.42 -13.01 -10.39
C ASN A 418 10.99 -11.73 -11.01
N ARG A 419 12.16 -11.29 -10.56
CA ARG A 419 12.85 -10.11 -11.12
C ARG A 419 13.34 -10.31 -12.56
N LEU A 420 13.46 -11.56 -13.01
CA LEU A 420 13.94 -11.92 -14.36
C LEU A 420 15.29 -11.27 -14.73
N THR A 421 16.20 -11.13 -13.75
CA THR A 421 17.52 -10.50 -13.90
C THR A 421 18.33 -10.99 -15.12
N PRO A 422 18.31 -12.28 -15.50
CA PRO A 422 19.01 -12.73 -16.71
C PRO A 422 18.52 -12.04 -17.99
N LEU A 423 17.23 -11.63 -18.04
CA LEU A 423 16.62 -10.90 -19.15
C LEU A 423 17.17 -9.48 -19.30
N VAL A 424 17.45 -8.83 -18.16
CA VAL A 424 18.10 -7.51 -18.12
C VAL A 424 19.54 -7.61 -18.62
N ALA A 425 20.26 -8.65 -18.17
CA ALA A 425 21.67 -8.83 -18.49
C ALA A 425 21.93 -9.25 -19.95
N THR A 426 21.06 -10.08 -20.54
CA THR A 426 21.31 -10.69 -21.86
C THR A 426 20.52 -10.03 -22.98
N GLU A 427 19.24 -9.69 -22.74
CA GLU A 427 18.34 -9.10 -23.73
C GLU A 427 18.09 -7.59 -23.51
N GLY A 428 18.75 -6.98 -22.52
CA GLY A 428 18.67 -5.53 -22.28
C GLY A 428 17.31 -5.06 -21.77
N ALA A 429 16.53 -5.94 -21.15
CA ALA A 429 15.21 -5.60 -20.65
C ALA A 429 15.25 -4.48 -19.60
N HIS A 430 14.27 -3.58 -19.63
CA HIS A 430 14.07 -2.53 -18.65
C HIS A 430 13.28 -3.09 -17.45
N PRO A 431 13.89 -3.24 -16.26
CA PRO A 431 13.18 -3.76 -15.10
C PRO A 431 12.34 -2.66 -14.47
N LEU A 432 11.09 -2.99 -14.14
CA LEU A 432 10.19 -2.15 -13.35
C LEU A 432 9.65 -3.00 -12.19
N THR A 433 10.14 -2.76 -10.98
CA THR A 433 9.62 -3.43 -9.78
C THR A 433 8.50 -2.62 -9.17
N LEU A 434 7.33 -3.24 -9.02
CA LEU A 434 6.20 -2.63 -8.34
C LEU A 434 6.30 -2.82 -6.84
N ASP A 435 6.34 -1.70 -6.15
CA ASP A 435 6.24 -1.63 -4.70
C ASP A 435 4.79 -1.48 -4.23
N LEU A 436 4.59 -1.50 -2.92
CA LEU A 436 3.30 -1.27 -2.28
C LEU A 436 2.77 0.14 -2.60
N LEU A 437 1.46 0.33 -2.46
CA LEU A 437 0.89 1.66 -2.64
C LEU A 437 1.35 2.57 -1.52
N SER A 438 1.71 3.81 -1.89
CA SER A 438 1.88 4.88 -0.91
C SER A 438 0.58 5.11 -0.13
N PRO A 439 0.62 5.69 1.08
CA PRO A 439 -0.59 6.00 1.84
C PRO A 439 -1.61 6.81 1.02
N ALA A 440 -1.12 7.74 0.19
CA ALA A 440 -1.96 8.51 -0.72
C ALA A 440 -2.61 7.62 -1.81
N GLY A 441 -1.83 6.75 -2.48
CA GLY A 441 -2.36 5.83 -3.47
C GLY A 441 -3.32 4.78 -2.90
N ALA A 442 -3.08 4.33 -1.66
CA ALA A 442 -3.97 3.43 -0.94
C ALA A 442 -5.31 4.11 -0.62
N ARG A 443 -5.29 5.39 -0.21
CA ARG A 443 -6.51 6.19 -0.01
C ARG A 443 -7.26 6.39 -1.32
N GLU A 444 -6.59 6.69 -2.43
CA GLU A 444 -7.24 6.81 -3.75
C GLU A 444 -7.95 5.53 -4.17
N LEU A 445 -7.34 4.36 -3.92
CA LEU A 445 -7.99 3.05 -4.14
C LEU A 445 -9.30 2.96 -3.37
N LEU A 446 -9.26 3.28 -2.08
CA LEU A 446 -10.43 3.22 -1.21
C LEU A 446 -11.50 4.23 -1.63
N VAL A 447 -11.13 5.45 -2.05
CA VAL A 447 -12.04 6.47 -2.60
C VAL A 447 -12.72 5.96 -3.87
N GLY A 448 -11.97 5.34 -4.79
CA GLY A 448 -12.52 4.79 -6.02
C GLY A 448 -13.53 3.65 -5.82
N ARG A 449 -13.46 2.93 -4.69
CA ARG A 449 -14.38 1.81 -4.38
C ARG A 449 -15.50 2.15 -3.40
N LEU A 450 -15.25 3.03 -2.42
CA LEU A 450 -16.18 3.34 -1.33
C LEU A 450 -16.80 4.74 -1.45
N GLY A 451 -16.29 5.59 -2.34
CA GLY A 451 -16.71 6.97 -2.52
C GLY A 451 -15.97 7.95 -1.59
N ALA A 452 -15.78 9.18 -2.05
CA ALA A 452 -15.03 10.21 -1.31
C ALA A 452 -15.68 10.59 0.02
N ASP A 453 -17.02 10.63 0.08
CA ASP A 453 -17.77 11.06 1.26
C ASP A 453 -17.55 10.14 2.47
N ARG A 454 -17.53 8.81 2.24
CA ARG A 454 -17.33 7.81 3.30
C ARG A 454 -15.91 7.81 3.84
N ILE A 455 -14.92 8.05 2.98
CA ILE A 455 -13.51 8.15 3.37
C ILE A 455 -13.24 9.44 4.15
N ALA A 456 -13.85 10.56 3.73
CA ALA A 456 -13.72 11.83 4.41
C ALA A 456 -14.39 11.85 5.79
N ALA A 457 -15.42 11.02 6.01
CA ALA A 457 -16.13 10.93 7.28
C ALA A 457 -15.32 10.27 8.41
N GLU A 458 -14.40 9.35 8.09
CA GLU A 458 -13.62 8.58 9.09
C GLU A 458 -12.11 8.51 8.74
N PRO A 459 -11.37 9.64 8.69
CA PRO A 459 -10.02 9.69 8.15
C PRO A 459 -9.00 8.88 8.97
N GLN A 460 -9.14 8.82 10.29
CA GLN A 460 -8.25 8.02 11.17
C GLN A 460 -8.47 6.52 10.98
N ALA A 461 -9.72 6.08 10.84
CA ALA A 461 -10.01 4.68 10.58
C ALA A 461 -9.50 4.23 9.20
N VAL A 462 -9.51 5.14 8.22
CA VAL A 462 -8.91 4.89 6.90
C VAL A 462 -7.40 4.71 7.01
N ASP A 463 -6.71 5.56 7.79
CA ASP A 463 -5.27 5.39 8.04
C ASP A 463 -4.98 4.04 8.71
N ASP A 464 -5.79 3.65 9.69
CA ASP A 464 -5.66 2.35 10.34
C ASP A 464 -5.83 1.20 9.35
N VAL A 465 -6.85 1.24 8.48
CA VAL A 465 -7.05 0.21 7.43
C VAL A 465 -5.86 0.18 6.47
N VAL A 466 -5.37 1.35 6.03
CA VAL A 466 -4.22 1.45 5.13
C VAL A 466 -2.96 0.89 5.77
N ALA A 467 -2.71 1.21 7.04
CA ALA A 467 -1.58 0.69 7.81
C ALA A 467 -1.67 -0.83 7.99
N ARG A 468 -2.85 -1.38 8.31
CA ARG A 468 -3.04 -2.83 8.52
C ARG A 468 -3.03 -3.64 7.24
N CYS A 469 -3.49 -3.08 6.12
CA CYS A 469 -3.29 -3.66 4.80
C CYS A 469 -1.88 -3.39 4.23
N ALA A 470 -1.11 -2.54 4.92
CA ALA A 470 0.22 -2.04 4.61
C ALA A 470 0.42 -1.65 3.13
N GLY A 471 -0.62 -1.06 2.53
CA GLY A 471 -0.58 -0.58 1.14
C GLY A 471 -0.66 -1.67 0.06
N LEU A 472 -0.95 -2.94 0.41
CA LEU A 472 -1.13 -4.00 -0.59
C LEU A 472 -2.48 -3.81 -1.33
N PRO A 473 -2.50 -3.60 -2.67
CA PRO A 473 -3.73 -3.32 -3.42
C PRO A 473 -4.81 -4.38 -3.27
N LEU A 474 -4.42 -5.66 -3.22
CA LEU A 474 -5.38 -6.75 -3.05
C LEU A 474 -6.00 -6.75 -1.64
N ALA A 475 -5.21 -6.53 -0.59
CA ALA A 475 -5.72 -6.44 0.78
C ALA A 475 -6.70 -5.27 0.93
N LEU A 476 -6.35 -4.11 0.36
CA LEU A 476 -7.21 -2.94 0.31
C LEU A 476 -8.48 -3.20 -0.50
N ALA A 477 -8.40 -3.92 -1.62
CA ALA A 477 -9.55 -4.29 -2.44
C ALA A 477 -10.51 -5.23 -1.69
N VAL A 478 -9.99 -6.18 -0.89
CA VAL A 478 -10.78 -7.08 -0.04
C VAL A 478 -11.41 -6.32 1.12
N ALA A 479 -10.66 -5.47 1.82
CA ALA A 479 -11.17 -4.62 2.88
C ALA A 479 -12.27 -3.68 2.37
N ALA A 480 -12.06 -3.06 1.19
CA ALA A 480 -13.06 -2.23 0.53
C ALA A 480 -14.30 -3.05 0.11
N ALA A 481 -14.14 -4.26 -0.42
CA ALA A 481 -15.26 -5.11 -0.78
C ALA A 481 -16.12 -5.51 0.45
N ARG A 482 -15.49 -5.77 1.61
CA ARG A 482 -16.22 -5.99 2.87
C ARG A 482 -16.94 -4.73 3.34
N ALA A 483 -16.26 -3.57 3.32
CA ALA A 483 -16.89 -2.30 3.66
C ALA A 483 -18.06 -1.94 2.74
N ALA A 484 -17.97 -2.29 1.46
CA ALA A 484 -19.02 -2.08 0.47
C ALA A 484 -20.22 -3.03 0.67
N THR A 485 -19.99 -4.28 1.07
CA THR A 485 -21.09 -5.24 1.32
C THR A 485 -21.74 -5.04 2.69
N GLN A 486 -21.03 -4.47 3.66
CA GLN A 486 -21.52 -4.19 5.01
C GLN A 486 -21.74 -2.68 5.23
N HIS A 487 -22.76 -2.12 4.58
CA HIS A 487 -23.09 -0.69 4.67
C HIS A 487 -23.42 -0.19 6.09
N SER A 488 -23.80 -1.07 7.01
CA SER A 488 -24.11 -0.73 8.41
C SER A 488 -22.88 -0.66 9.33
N PHE A 489 -21.70 -1.06 8.87
CA PHE A 489 -20.46 -1.02 9.66
C PHE A 489 -19.67 0.25 9.32
N SER A 490 -19.25 0.98 10.36
CA SER A 490 -18.27 2.08 10.26
C SER A 490 -16.89 1.57 9.85
N LEU A 491 -16.09 2.40 9.21
CA LEU A 491 -14.70 2.04 8.86
C LEU A 491 -13.86 1.78 10.13
N ALA A 492 -14.14 2.46 11.24
CA ALA A 492 -13.49 2.22 12.53
C ALA A 492 -13.71 0.79 13.06
N ALA A 493 -14.88 0.20 12.82
CA ALA A 493 -15.19 -1.17 13.22
C ALA A 493 -14.41 -2.19 12.37
N ILE A 494 -14.24 -1.91 11.07
CA ILE A 494 -13.42 -2.73 10.17
C ILE A 494 -11.94 -2.62 10.55
N ALA A 495 -11.46 -1.41 10.86
CA ALA A 495 -10.12 -1.18 11.37
C ALA A 495 -9.87 -1.92 12.70
N ALA A 496 -10.85 -1.92 13.62
CA ALA A 496 -10.77 -2.66 14.87
C ALA A 496 -10.69 -4.17 14.65
N GLN A 497 -11.49 -4.73 13.73
CA GLN A 497 -11.39 -6.15 13.38
C GLN A 497 -10.04 -6.51 12.75
N LEU A 498 -9.45 -5.63 11.94
CA LEU A 498 -8.10 -5.81 11.40
C LEU A 498 -7.02 -5.69 12.48
N ARG A 499 -7.25 -4.90 13.53
CA ARG A 499 -6.37 -4.82 14.71
C ARG A 499 -6.45 -6.06 15.59
N ASP A 500 -7.66 -6.53 15.90
CA ASP A 500 -7.86 -7.70 16.78
C ASP A 500 -7.36 -9.00 16.13
N ALA A 501 -7.23 -9.00 14.81
CA ALA A 501 -6.61 -10.06 14.04
C ALA A 501 -5.10 -9.85 13.80
N ALA A 502 -4.44 -8.90 14.47
CA ALA A 502 -3.00 -8.70 14.33
C ALA A 502 -2.24 -9.96 14.76
N GLY A 503 -1.67 -10.66 13.77
CA GLY A 503 -1.01 -11.96 13.94
C GLY A 503 -1.77 -13.15 13.33
N HIS A 504 -3.02 -12.96 12.87
CA HIS A 504 -3.80 -13.96 12.14
C HIS A 504 -4.48 -13.33 10.90
N LEU A 505 -4.30 -13.90 9.71
CA LEU A 505 -4.88 -13.41 8.45
C LEU A 505 -6.40 -13.68 8.33
N ASP A 506 -7.08 -14.09 9.42
CA ASP A 506 -8.50 -14.42 9.44
C ASP A 506 -9.40 -13.22 9.11
N ALA A 507 -8.99 -12.01 9.47
CA ALA A 507 -9.73 -10.79 9.14
C ALA A 507 -9.69 -10.43 7.64
N LEU A 508 -8.85 -11.10 6.83
CA LEU A 508 -8.69 -10.81 5.39
C LEU A 508 -9.10 -12.00 4.49
N ARG A 509 -9.90 -12.93 5.00
CA ARG A 509 -10.46 -14.02 4.18
C ARG A 509 -11.39 -13.50 3.07
N GLY A 510 -11.08 -13.86 1.82
CA GLY A 510 -11.93 -13.66 0.65
C GLY A 510 -12.96 -14.77 0.47
N GLY A 511 -13.96 -14.54 -0.38
CA GLY A 511 -14.99 -15.55 -0.72
C GLY A 511 -14.52 -16.61 -1.72
N ASP A 512 -13.39 -16.38 -2.40
CA ASP A 512 -12.75 -17.30 -3.34
C ASP A 512 -11.21 -17.37 -3.12
N ALA A 513 -10.55 -18.37 -3.72
CA ALA A 513 -9.11 -18.57 -3.59
C ALA A 513 -8.26 -17.48 -4.28
N ALA A 514 -8.84 -16.67 -5.17
CA ALA A 514 -8.13 -15.59 -5.85
C ALA A 514 -8.11 -14.29 -5.03
N THR A 515 -9.01 -14.16 -4.06
CA THR A 515 -9.17 -13.01 -3.16
C THR A 515 -8.70 -13.30 -1.73
N ASP A 516 -8.40 -14.56 -1.39
CA ASP A 516 -7.78 -14.91 -0.10
C ASP A 516 -6.27 -14.61 -0.11
N ILE A 517 -5.84 -13.71 0.77
CA ILE A 517 -4.43 -13.31 0.93
C ILE A 517 -3.55 -14.51 1.29
N ARG A 518 -4.05 -15.47 2.07
CA ARG A 518 -3.29 -16.70 2.41
C ARG A 518 -2.98 -17.50 1.16
N ALA A 519 -3.96 -17.68 0.28
CA ALA A 519 -3.75 -18.39 -0.98
C ALA A 519 -2.69 -17.67 -1.83
N VAL A 520 -2.75 -16.33 -1.90
CA VAL A 520 -1.82 -15.51 -2.69
C VAL A 520 -0.38 -15.59 -2.18
N PHE A 521 -0.15 -15.52 -0.86
CA PHE A 521 1.18 -15.70 -0.27
C PHE A 521 1.67 -17.14 -0.33
N SER A 522 0.77 -18.12 -0.16
CA SER A 522 1.12 -19.55 -0.22
C SER A 522 1.76 -19.95 -1.54
N TRP A 523 1.43 -19.26 -2.64
CA TRP A 523 2.01 -19.52 -3.95
C TRP A 523 3.49 -19.17 -4.02
N SER A 524 3.89 -17.97 -3.54
CA SER A 524 5.30 -17.58 -3.47
C SER A 524 6.07 -18.41 -2.43
N TYR A 525 5.41 -18.85 -1.36
CA TYR A 525 6.01 -19.70 -0.35
C TYR A 525 6.27 -21.13 -0.85
N ARG A 526 5.36 -21.72 -1.63
CA ARG A 526 5.51 -23.09 -2.18
C ARG A 526 6.59 -23.21 -3.23
N THR A 527 7.01 -22.12 -3.86
CA THR A 527 8.10 -22.12 -4.84
C THR A 527 9.48 -22.05 -4.22
N LEU A 528 9.57 -21.82 -2.90
CA LEU A 528 10.85 -21.76 -2.18
C LEU A 528 11.49 -23.14 -2.03
N SER A 529 12.81 -23.14 -1.97
CA SER A 529 13.58 -24.28 -1.47
C SER A 529 13.20 -24.60 -0.02
N PRO A 530 13.29 -25.86 0.43
CA PRO A 530 12.94 -26.22 1.81
C PRO A 530 13.68 -25.40 2.88
N ASN A 531 14.93 -25.04 2.61
CA ASN A 531 15.74 -24.23 3.51
C ASN A 531 15.32 -22.76 3.52
N ALA A 532 14.96 -22.18 2.37
CA ALA A 532 14.44 -20.81 2.30
C ALA A 532 13.05 -20.71 2.93
N ALA A 533 12.18 -21.70 2.73
CA ALA A 533 10.89 -21.78 3.39
C ALA A 533 11.04 -21.84 4.92
N ARG A 534 11.99 -22.64 5.43
CA ARG A 534 12.31 -22.68 6.87
C ARG A 534 12.83 -21.34 7.36
N LEU A 535 13.76 -20.71 6.65
CA LEU A 535 14.29 -19.40 7.02
C LEU A 535 13.16 -18.35 7.06
N PHE A 536 12.30 -18.30 6.04
CA PHE A 536 11.15 -17.39 5.99
C PHE A 536 10.25 -17.51 7.22
N ARG A 537 9.90 -18.75 7.63
CA ARG A 537 9.10 -18.98 8.86
C ARG A 537 9.80 -18.48 10.11
N LEU A 538 11.07 -18.85 10.30
CA LEU A 538 11.83 -18.44 11.49
C LEU A 538 11.98 -16.92 11.56
N LEU A 539 12.21 -16.28 10.42
CA LEU A 539 12.28 -14.82 10.31
C LEU A 539 10.97 -14.11 10.73
N GLY A 540 9.82 -14.78 10.63
CA GLY A 540 8.55 -14.30 11.19
C GLY A 540 8.53 -14.21 12.73
N LEU A 541 9.48 -14.85 13.42
CA LEU A 541 9.66 -14.78 14.88
C LEU A 541 10.60 -13.65 15.31
N HIS A 542 11.21 -12.93 14.36
CA HIS A 542 12.15 -11.86 14.67
C HIS A 542 11.41 -10.66 15.32
N PRO A 543 11.88 -10.11 16.46
CA PRO A 543 11.15 -9.06 17.19
C PRO A 543 11.18 -7.70 16.49
N GLY A 544 12.27 -7.37 15.81
CA GLY A 544 12.46 -6.07 15.16
C GLY A 544 11.82 -5.92 13.78
N PRO A 545 11.64 -4.67 13.31
CA PRO A 545 10.98 -4.35 12.02
C PRO A 545 11.78 -4.80 10.80
N ASP A 546 13.10 -4.84 10.91
CA ASP A 546 14.04 -5.37 9.92
C ASP A 546 15.18 -6.12 10.63
N LEU A 547 16.07 -6.71 9.85
CA LEU A 547 17.19 -7.48 10.36
C LEU A 547 18.38 -7.52 9.39
N THR A 548 19.57 -7.84 9.91
CA THR A 548 20.79 -8.03 9.13
C THR A 548 21.00 -9.49 8.72
N ALA A 549 21.89 -9.76 7.76
CA ALA A 549 22.25 -11.13 7.40
C ALA A 549 22.86 -11.96 8.57
N PRO A 550 23.73 -11.42 9.44
CA PRO A 550 24.19 -12.11 10.65
C PRO A 550 23.05 -12.45 11.64
N ALA A 551 22.09 -11.53 11.82
CA ALA A 551 20.90 -11.79 12.63
C ALA A 551 20.04 -12.93 12.04
N ALA A 552 19.81 -12.94 10.72
CA ALA A 552 19.12 -14.02 10.03
C ALA A 552 19.84 -15.37 10.19
N ALA A 553 21.17 -15.36 10.05
CA ALA A 553 22.01 -16.54 10.21
C ALA A 553 21.92 -17.11 11.62
N SER A 554 21.99 -16.25 12.64
CA SER A 554 21.88 -16.63 14.06
C SER A 554 20.48 -17.15 14.39
N LEU A 555 19.43 -16.49 13.90
CA LEU A 555 18.04 -16.91 14.08
C LEU A 555 17.78 -18.30 13.48
N ALA A 556 18.37 -18.61 12.32
CA ALA A 556 18.29 -19.94 11.70
C ALA A 556 19.31 -20.94 12.28
N GLY A 557 20.36 -20.43 12.93
CA GLY A 557 21.59 -21.11 13.35
C GLY A 557 22.25 -21.90 12.24
N ILE A 558 22.52 -21.19 11.16
CA ILE A 558 23.30 -21.65 10.02
C ILE A 558 24.43 -20.64 9.77
N PRO A 559 25.51 -21.03 9.08
CA PRO A 559 26.58 -20.08 8.76
C PRO A 559 26.07 -18.93 7.86
N ILE A 560 26.72 -17.77 7.95
CA ILE A 560 26.32 -16.55 7.25
C ILE A 560 26.25 -16.69 5.72
N ARG A 561 27.16 -17.48 5.12
CA ARG A 561 27.22 -17.64 3.66
C ARG A 561 25.96 -18.34 3.11
N PRO A 562 25.54 -19.52 3.62
CA PRO A 562 24.22 -20.07 3.34
C PRO A 562 23.06 -19.10 3.61
N ALA A 563 23.07 -18.39 4.74
CA ALA A 563 22.01 -17.44 5.07
C ALA A 563 21.83 -16.35 4.00
N ARG A 564 22.92 -15.75 3.51
CA ARG A 564 22.88 -14.75 2.42
C ARG A 564 22.26 -15.29 1.14
N LEU A 565 22.55 -16.55 0.77
CA LEU A 565 21.95 -17.18 -0.42
C LEU A 565 20.44 -17.38 -0.26
N LEU A 566 20.01 -17.83 0.93
CA LEU A 566 18.59 -18.00 1.23
C LEU A 566 17.85 -16.66 1.32
N LEU A 567 18.47 -15.62 1.88
CA LEU A 567 17.91 -14.26 1.89
C LEU A 567 17.76 -13.70 0.47
N ALA A 568 18.73 -13.94 -0.41
CA ALA A 568 18.63 -13.58 -1.83
C ALA A 568 17.46 -14.31 -2.50
N GLU A 569 17.28 -15.61 -2.24
CA GLU A 569 16.12 -16.37 -2.74
C GLU A 569 14.78 -15.78 -2.26
N LEU A 570 14.70 -15.37 -0.99
CA LEU A 570 13.50 -14.72 -0.44
C LEU A 570 13.24 -13.34 -1.03
N VAL A 571 14.29 -12.57 -1.32
CA VAL A 571 14.18 -11.27 -2.02
C VAL A 571 13.75 -11.46 -3.47
N ASP A 572 14.29 -12.48 -4.16
CA ASP A 572 13.92 -12.82 -5.54
C ASP A 572 12.47 -13.30 -5.64
N ALA A 573 11.98 -14.00 -4.62
CA ALA A 573 10.58 -14.39 -4.46
C ALA A 573 9.67 -13.23 -3.98
N HIS A 574 10.22 -12.04 -3.75
CA HIS A 574 9.58 -10.86 -3.17
C HIS A 574 8.93 -11.10 -1.80
N LEU A 575 9.42 -12.06 -1.02
CA LEU A 575 8.97 -12.31 0.35
C LEU A 575 9.72 -11.44 1.37
N LEU A 576 10.88 -10.91 0.98
CA LEU A 576 11.65 -9.90 1.71
C LEU A 576 12.02 -8.74 0.78
N THR A 577 12.30 -7.59 1.38
CA THR A 577 12.89 -6.44 0.67
C THR A 577 14.21 -6.08 1.31
N GLU A 578 15.25 -5.96 0.50
CA GLU A 578 16.55 -5.42 0.92
C GLU A 578 16.53 -3.89 0.70
N ARG A 579 16.39 -3.13 1.79
CA ARG A 579 16.27 -1.65 1.71
C ARG A 579 17.62 -0.98 1.45
N ILE A 580 18.65 -1.51 2.09
CA ILE A 580 20.04 -1.10 2.01
C ILE A 580 20.85 -2.40 2.00
N PRO A 581 22.00 -2.48 1.30
CA PRO A 581 22.80 -3.70 1.24
C PRO A 581 23.00 -4.36 2.61
N GLY A 582 22.57 -5.62 2.73
CA GLY A 582 22.70 -6.44 3.94
C GLY A 582 21.57 -6.30 4.97
N ARG A 583 20.56 -5.44 4.74
CA ARG A 583 19.44 -5.23 5.68
C ARG A 583 18.07 -5.49 5.05
N TYR A 584 17.36 -6.45 5.62
CA TYR A 584 16.16 -7.06 5.07
C TYR A 584 14.94 -6.74 5.93
N THR A 585 13.84 -6.38 5.28
CA THR A 585 12.57 -6.07 5.95
C THR A 585 11.47 -7.00 5.48
N PHE A 586 10.60 -7.35 6.42
CA PHE A 586 9.28 -7.88 6.09
C PHE A 586 8.33 -6.76 5.72
N HIS A 587 7.31 -7.15 4.97
CA HIS A 587 6.04 -6.47 5.02
C HIS A 587 5.17 -7.06 6.15
N ASP A 588 4.40 -6.25 6.87
CA ASP A 588 3.64 -6.69 8.06
C ASP A 588 2.72 -7.90 7.79
N LEU A 589 2.05 -7.93 6.62
CA LEU A 589 1.21 -9.07 6.22
C LEU A 589 2.02 -10.34 5.92
N LEU A 590 3.23 -10.19 5.34
CA LEU A 590 4.13 -11.32 5.09
C LEU A 590 4.78 -11.82 6.37
N ARG A 591 5.05 -10.92 7.33
CA ARG A 591 5.48 -11.27 8.67
C ARG A 591 4.39 -12.09 9.37
N ALA A 592 3.15 -11.59 9.40
CA ALA A 592 2.03 -12.34 9.98
C ALA A 592 1.85 -13.72 9.33
N TYR A 593 1.95 -13.79 7.99
CA TYR A 593 1.93 -15.07 7.28
C TYR A 593 3.10 -15.99 7.68
N ALA A 594 4.32 -15.46 7.76
CA ALA A 594 5.50 -16.23 8.20
C ALA A 594 5.34 -16.74 9.63
N THR A 595 4.82 -15.92 10.54
CA THR A 595 4.51 -16.27 11.93
C THR A 595 3.45 -17.38 11.99
N GLU A 596 2.33 -17.26 11.27
CA GLU A 596 1.32 -18.34 11.17
C GLU A 596 1.95 -19.64 10.69
N GLN A 597 2.73 -19.60 9.60
CA GLN A 597 3.39 -20.78 9.07
C GLN A 597 4.37 -21.40 10.08
N ALA A 598 5.09 -20.58 10.87
CA ALA A 598 5.98 -21.07 11.92
C ALA A 598 5.20 -21.75 13.05
N HIS A 599 4.00 -21.26 13.38
CA HIS A 599 3.13 -21.88 14.38
C HIS A 599 2.51 -23.19 13.88
N ASP A 600 2.13 -23.25 12.61
CA ASP A 600 1.48 -24.42 11.99
C ASP A 600 2.45 -25.56 11.67
N LEU A 601 3.67 -25.24 11.22
CA LEU A 601 4.60 -26.21 10.63
C LEU A 601 5.84 -26.53 11.48
N ASP A 602 6.24 -25.64 12.39
CA ASP A 602 7.40 -25.89 13.25
C ASP A 602 6.97 -26.28 14.67
N ASP A 603 7.77 -27.11 15.34
CA ASP A 603 7.52 -27.45 16.74
C ASP A 603 7.84 -26.26 17.65
N GLU A 604 7.16 -26.19 18.82
CA GLU A 604 7.43 -25.15 19.82
C GLU A 604 8.90 -25.11 20.25
N HIS A 605 9.54 -26.28 20.37
CA HIS A 605 10.96 -26.37 20.71
C HIS A 605 11.85 -25.69 19.65
N ILE A 606 11.54 -25.84 18.36
CA ILE A 606 12.30 -25.21 17.27
C ILE A 606 12.12 -23.68 17.32
N ARG A 607 10.88 -23.21 17.50
CA ARG A 607 10.59 -21.77 17.62
C ARG A 607 11.32 -21.16 18.81
N ARG A 608 11.25 -21.81 19.99
CA ARG A 608 11.90 -21.32 21.22
C ARG A 608 13.43 -21.33 21.10
N ALA A 609 14.01 -22.34 20.46
CA ALA A 609 15.44 -22.37 20.17
C ALA A 609 15.87 -21.24 19.21
N ALA A 610 15.08 -20.95 18.18
CA ALA A 610 15.35 -19.82 17.28
C ALA A 610 15.30 -18.48 18.04
N LEU A 611 14.28 -18.28 18.88
CA LEU A 611 14.13 -17.08 19.71
C LEU A 611 15.30 -16.89 20.68
N ASN A 612 15.73 -17.94 21.38
CA ASN A 612 16.91 -17.85 22.24
C ASN A 612 18.16 -17.44 21.45
N ARG A 613 18.41 -18.05 20.28
CA ARG A 613 19.59 -17.70 19.47
C ARG A 613 19.61 -16.25 18.99
N ILE A 614 18.46 -15.69 18.64
CA ILE A 614 18.42 -14.28 18.19
C ILE A 614 18.56 -13.30 19.36
N LEU A 615 18.01 -13.62 20.52
CA LEU A 615 18.23 -12.81 21.72
C LEU A 615 19.67 -12.91 22.21
N ASP A 616 20.26 -14.10 22.20
CA ASP A 616 21.69 -14.31 22.48
C ASP A 616 22.56 -13.51 21.50
N HIS A 617 22.24 -13.56 20.19
CA HIS A 617 22.92 -12.74 19.18
C HIS A 617 22.93 -11.26 19.55
N TYR A 618 21.77 -10.69 19.90
CA TYR A 618 21.67 -9.29 20.27
C TYR A 618 22.33 -8.95 21.61
N VAL A 619 22.23 -9.83 22.62
CA VAL A 619 22.93 -9.65 23.91
C VAL A 619 24.44 -9.60 23.66
N HIS A 620 24.99 -10.54 22.90
CA HIS A 620 26.41 -10.60 22.63
C HIS A 620 26.91 -9.44 21.77
N ALA A 621 26.20 -9.10 20.69
CA ALA A 621 26.57 -7.98 19.83
C ALA A 621 26.50 -6.64 20.60
N ALA A 622 25.40 -6.41 21.33
CA ALA A 622 25.23 -5.20 22.12
C ALA A 622 26.23 -5.12 23.28
N HIS A 623 26.56 -6.25 23.93
CA HIS A 623 27.56 -6.27 24.99
C HIS A 623 28.96 -5.90 24.46
N ALA A 624 29.37 -6.47 23.33
CA ALA A 624 30.63 -6.14 22.68
C ALA A 624 30.69 -4.65 22.26
N ALA A 625 29.60 -4.14 21.66
CA ALA A 625 29.49 -2.73 21.30
C ALA A 625 29.51 -1.80 22.53
N THR A 626 28.85 -2.18 23.63
CA THR A 626 28.84 -1.41 24.88
C THR A 626 30.23 -1.31 25.50
N ALA A 627 31.01 -2.40 25.45
CA ALA A 627 32.37 -2.43 25.97
C ALA A 627 33.31 -1.44 25.24
N LEU A 628 33.06 -1.18 23.95
CA LEU A 628 33.77 -0.14 23.18
C LEU A 628 33.32 1.26 23.62
N LEU A 629 32.00 1.50 23.71
CA LEU A 629 31.48 2.81 24.11
C LEU A 629 31.80 3.19 25.57
N GLY A 630 32.00 2.22 26.46
CA GLY A 630 32.17 2.46 27.90
C GLY A 630 33.10 1.46 28.59
N PRO A 631 34.41 1.46 28.28
CA PRO A 631 35.39 0.52 28.85
C PRO A 631 35.59 0.66 30.37
N SER A 632 35.11 1.76 30.95
CA SER A 632 35.19 2.06 32.39
C SER A 632 34.09 1.43 33.25
N LEU A 633 33.07 0.84 32.63
CA LEU A 633 32.03 0.10 33.33
C LEU A 633 32.41 -1.38 33.31
N ALA A 634 32.83 -1.93 34.45
CA ALA A 634 32.87 -3.38 34.60
C ALA A 634 31.44 -3.89 34.37
N PRO A 635 31.18 -4.69 33.31
CA PRO A 635 29.81 -5.05 32.99
C PRO A 635 29.28 -5.99 34.09
N PRO A 636 28.08 -5.73 34.66
CA PRO A 636 27.44 -6.62 35.61
C PRO A 636 26.92 -7.89 34.92
N ILE A 637 26.97 -7.92 33.59
CA ILE A 637 26.61 -9.06 32.76
C ILE A 637 27.89 -9.78 32.30
N ASN A 638 27.92 -11.08 32.51
CA ASN A 638 28.89 -11.99 31.91
C ASN A 638 28.09 -12.95 31.03
N PRO A 639 27.80 -12.59 29.77
CA PRO A 639 27.00 -13.43 28.91
C PRO A 639 27.71 -14.78 28.72
N ALA A 640 26.94 -15.88 28.76
CA ALA A 640 27.47 -17.22 28.63
C ALA A 640 28.24 -17.38 27.29
N PRO A 641 29.20 -18.32 27.17
CA PRO A 641 29.93 -18.52 25.92
C PRO A 641 28.98 -18.67 24.72
N LEU A 642 29.27 -17.94 23.64
CA LEU A 642 28.47 -17.90 22.42
C LEU A 642 28.08 -19.32 21.95
N PRO A 643 26.78 -19.66 21.96
CA PRO A 643 26.30 -20.94 21.44
C PRO A 643 26.72 -21.19 19.99
N ALA A 644 26.97 -22.47 19.66
CA ALA A 644 27.28 -22.86 18.30
C ALA A 644 26.15 -22.49 17.33
N GLY A 645 26.51 -21.88 16.19
CA GLY A 645 25.55 -21.45 15.16
C GLY A 645 25.11 -19.99 15.27
N ILE A 646 25.60 -19.22 16.24
CA ILE A 646 25.42 -17.76 16.30
C ILE A 646 26.59 -17.08 15.61
N THR A 647 26.30 -16.08 14.78
CA THR A 647 27.31 -15.22 14.14
C THR A 647 27.04 -13.79 14.57
N THR A 648 27.90 -13.24 15.43
CA THR A 648 27.84 -11.83 15.84
C THR A 648 28.64 -10.96 14.89
N GLU A 649 28.25 -9.69 14.82
CA GLU A 649 29.03 -8.67 14.13
C GLU A 649 30.17 -8.23 15.06
N GLU A 650 31.39 -8.12 14.53
CA GLU A 650 32.52 -7.54 15.24
C GLU A 650 32.59 -6.05 14.92
N HIS A 651 32.75 -5.22 15.95
CA HIS A 651 32.92 -3.78 15.82
C HIS A 651 34.39 -3.45 16.04
N ALA A 652 34.99 -2.70 15.11
CA ALA A 652 36.41 -2.39 15.15
C ALA A 652 36.74 -1.28 16.16
N ASP A 653 35.82 -0.34 16.34
CA ASP A 653 36.00 0.89 17.11
C ASP A 653 34.65 1.44 17.62
N ASP A 654 34.74 2.51 18.42
CA ASP A 654 33.60 3.17 19.05
C ASP A 654 32.62 3.75 18.02
N ASP A 655 33.12 4.29 16.90
CA ASP A 655 32.29 4.84 15.82
C ASP A 655 31.44 3.75 15.15
N ALA A 656 32.03 2.59 14.88
CA ALA A 656 31.31 1.44 14.34
C ALA A 656 30.26 0.91 15.32
N ALA A 657 30.56 0.88 16.62
CA ALA A 657 29.62 0.49 17.67
C ALA A 657 28.44 1.48 17.77
N LEU A 658 28.72 2.78 17.70
CA LEU A 658 27.68 3.82 17.73
C LEU A 658 26.77 3.75 16.50
N ALA A 659 27.35 3.59 15.32
CA ALA A 659 26.60 3.44 14.07
C ALA A 659 25.70 2.20 14.12
N TRP A 660 26.21 1.10 14.68
CA TRP A 660 25.43 -0.13 14.86
C TRP A 660 24.26 0.06 15.82
N PHE A 661 24.49 0.61 17.03
CA PHE A 661 23.40 0.89 17.96
C PHE A 661 22.36 1.83 17.37
N THR A 662 22.79 2.83 16.61
CA THR A 662 21.88 3.76 15.92
C THR A 662 20.99 3.02 14.91
N ALA A 663 21.55 2.10 14.14
CA ALA A 663 20.80 1.29 13.18
C ALA A 663 19.89 0.26 13.87
N GLU A 664 20.38 -0.42 14.90
CA GLU A 664 19.72 -1.52 15.61
C GLU A 664 18.79 -1.08 16.75
N ARG A 665 18.79 0.21 17.15
CA ARG A 665 17.92 0.74 18.21
C ARG A 665 16.47 0.25 18.16
N PRO A 666 15.73 0.34 17.03
CA PRO A 666 14.35 -0.14 17.00
C PRO A 666 14.24 -1.66 17.17
N VAL A 667 15.25 -2.42 16.76
CA VAL A 667 15.30 -3.88 16.90
C VAL A 667 15.60 -4.26 18.35
N LEU A 668 16.56 -3.60 18.98
CA LEU A 668 16.96 -3.86 20.36
C LEU A 668 15.86 -3.50 21.37
N LEU A 669 15.17 -2.37 21.17
CA LEU A 669 14.01 -2.00 22.00
C LEU A 669 12.88 -3.04 21.87
N ALA A 670 12.54 -3.46 20.65
CA ALA A 670 11.57 -4.51 20.42
C ALA A 670 12.01 -5.86 21.02
N ALA A 671 13.32 -6.16 21.00
CA ALA A 671 13.85 -7.38 21.58
C ALA A 671 13.73 -7.40 23.12
N VAL A 672 13.88 -6.26 23.80
CA VAL A 672 13.65 -6.13 25.26
C VAL A 672 12.19 -6.45 25.59
N GLU A 673 11.24 -5.81 24.90
CA GLU A 673 9.81 -6.02 25.09
C GLU A 673 9.42 -7.47 24.81
N TYR A 674 9.86 -8.00 23.65
CA TYR A 674 9.57 -9.35 23.24
C TYR A 674 10.13 -10.41 24.20
N ALA A 675 11.36 -10.22 24.69
CA ALA A 675 11.95 -11.12 25.67
C ALA A 675 11.15 -11.14 26.98
N ALA A 676 10.69 -9.98 27.44
CA ALA A 676 9.86 -9.87 28.64
C ALA A 676 8.50 -10.54 28.46
N GLU A 677 7.84 -10.38 27.31
CA GLU A 677 6.56 -11.02 26.99
C GLU A 677 6.68 -12.55 26.86
N ALA A 678 7.80 -13.02 26.30
CA ALA A 678 8.08 -14.45 26.14
C ALA A 678 8.52 -15.15 27.44
N GLY A 679 8.64 -14.41 28.54
CA GLY A 679 9.17 -14.91 29.83
C GLY A 679 10.66 -15.24 29.79
N LEU A 680 11.41 -14.65 28.86
CA LEU A 680 12.87 -14.72 28.76
C LEU A 680 13.48 -13.53 29.53
N ASP A 681 13.13 -13.47 30.83
CA ASP A 681 13.32 -12.29 31.67
C ASP A 681 14.81 -11.88 31.82
N THR A 682 15.73 -12.85 31.82
CA THR A 682 17.18 -12.58 31.87
C THR A 682 17.65 -11.83 30.62
N HIS A 683 17.24 -12.26 29.42
CA HIS A 683 17.57 -11.54 28.18
C HIS A 683 17.00 -10.14 28.17
N ALA A 684 15.77 -9.96 28.66
CA ALA A 684 15.11 -8.65 28.68
C ALA A 684 15.92 -7.61 29.47
N TRP A 685 16.35 -7.95 30.70
CA TRP A 685 17.09 -6.99 31.51
C TRP A 685 18.54 -6.80 31.02
N GLN A 686 19.19 -7.85 30.51
CA GLN A 686 20.54 -7.75 29.98
C GLN A 686 20.61 -6.89 28.70
N LEU A 687 19.64 -7.04 27.79
CA LEU A 687 19.52 -6.19 26.59
C LEU A 687 19.24 -4.73 26.96
N ALA A 688 18.36 -4.49 27.93
CA ALA A 688 18.10 -3.13 28.38
C ALA A 688 19.35 -2.51 29.01
N TRP A 689 20.12 -3.27 29.78
CA TRP A 689 21.36 -2.78 30.36
C TRP A 689 22.40 -2.37 29.30
N THR A 690 22.62 -3.19 28.25
CA THR A 690 23.58 -2.87 27.18
C THR A 690 23.20 -1.60 26.40
N LEU A 691 21.91 -1.29 26.28
CA LEU A 691 21.44 -0.08 25.63
C LEU A 691 21.76 1.22 26.41
N SER A 692 22.00 1.12 27.73
CA SER A 692 21.99 2.28 28.63
C SER A 692 22.97 3.38 28.23
N THR A 693 24.24 3.04 28.03
CA THR A 693 25.30 4.00 27.68
C THR A 693 24.97 4.76 26.40
N PHE A 694 24.50 4.03 25.38
CA PHE A 694 24.11 4.61 24.09
C PHE A 694 22.90 5.54 24.23
N LEU A 695 21.80 5.05 24.83
CA LEU A 695 20.55 5.82 24.94
C LEU A 695 20.75 7.10 25.76
N VAL A 696 21.52 7.04 26.86
CA VAL A 696 21.76 8.20 27.71
C VAL A 696 22.61 9.27 27.01
N ARG A 697 23.72 8.89 26.36
CA ARG A 697 24.63 9.84 25.68
C ARG A 697 24.00 10.48 24.45
N GLN A 698 23.18 9.74 23.72
CA GLN A 698 22.50 10.22 22.52
C GLN A 698 21.18 10.95 22.81
N GLY A 699 20.78 11.06 24.09
CA GLY A 699 19.59 11.79 24.49
C GLY A 699 18.26 11.05 24.30
N PHE A 700 18.28 9.74 24.08
CA PHE A 700 17.08 8.90 23.97
C PHE A 700 16.54 8.50 25.37
N TRP A 701 16.34 9.49 26.24
CA TRP A 701 15.93 9.26 27.63
C TRP A 701 14.52 8.63 27.78
N PRO A 702 13.53 8.93 26.92
CA PRO A 702 12.26 8.22 26.96
C PRO A 702 12.41 6.72 26.66
N ASP A 703 13.22 6.37 25.65
CA ASP A 703 13.52 4.98 25.30
C ASP A 703 14.27 4.28 26.44
N GLN A 704 15.19 4.99 27.11
CA GLN A 704 15.89 4.50 28.30
C GLN A 704 14.90 4.18 29.43
N VAL A 705 13.99 5.11 29.76
CA VAL A 705 12.99 4.90 30.81
C VAL A 705 12.09 3.70 30.48
N ALA A 706 11.63 3.59 29.22
CA ALA A 706 10.80 2.47 28.78
C ALA A 706 11.53 1.13 28.89
N ALA A 707 12.73 1.02 28.31
CA ALA A 707 13.52 -0.21 28.34
C ALA A 707 13.87 -0.66 29.78
N GLN A 708 14.30 0.27 30.64
CA GLN A 708 14.65 -0.06 32.03
C GLN A 708 13.42 -0.39 32.89
N THR A 709 12.26 0.18 32.60
CA THR A 709 11.01 -0.19 33.27
C THR A 709 10.64 -1.64 32.96
N THR A 710 10.72 -2.04 31.69
CA THR A 710 10.51 -3.42 31.26
C THR A 710 11.53 -4.37 31.89
N ALA A 711 12.81 -3.97 31.91
CA ALA A 711 13.89 -4.72 32.55
C ALA A 711 13.68 -4.93 34.05
N LEU A 712 13.27 -3.88 34.78
CA LEU A 712 13.00 -3.97 36.21
C LEU A 712 11.84 -4.92 36.50
N ALA A 713 10.77 -4.87 35.69
CA ALA A 713 9.65 -5.80 35.80
C ALA A 713 10.10 -7.25 35.54
N ALA A 714 10.92 -7.48 34.51
CA ALA A 714 11.48 -8.79 34.18
C ALA A 714 12.38 -9.33 35.31
N ALA A 715 13.34 -8.53 35.78
CA ALA A 715 14.26 -8.92 36.86
C ALA A 715 13.51 -9.23 38.17
N ARG A 716 12.43 -8.51 38.48
CA ARG A 716 11.55 -8.82 39.62
C ARG A 716 10.84 -10.16 39.49
N ARG A 717 10.38 -10.56 38.29
CA ARG A 717 9.69 -11.84 38.07
C ARG A 717 10.60 -13.04 38.35
N VAL A 718 11.86 -12.96 37.95
CA VAL A 718 12.85 -14.03 38.18
C VAL A 718 13.58 -13.91 39.52
N GLY A 719 13.33 -12.85 40.30
CA GLY A 719 13.99 -12.61 41.58
C GLY A 719 15.48 -12.26 41.45
N ASP A 720 15.91 -11.73 40.31
CA ASP A 720 17.31 -11.35 40.06
C ASP A 720 17.60 -9.99 40.69
N LEU A 721 18.27 -9.99 41.85
CA LEU A 721 18.57 -8.78 42.62
C LEU A 721 19.60 -7.89 41.89
N THR A 722 20.56 -8.47 41.19
CA THR A 722 21.56 -7.73 40.41
C THR A 722 20.91 -7.02 39.22
N GLY A 723 20.02 -7.71 38.50
CA GLY A 723 19.23 -7.12 37.43
C GLY A 723 18.33 -5.99 37.93
N GLN A 724 17.70 -6.15 39.11
CA GLN A 724 16.88 -5.09 39.73
C GLN A 724 17.70 -3.84 40.09
N ALA A 725 18.84 -4.02 40.75
CA ALA A 725 19.71 -2.90 41.15
C ALA A 725 20.18 -2.09 39.93
N ASN A 726 20.64 -2.78 38.89
CA ASN A 726 21.10 -2.15 37.65
C ASN A 726 19.98 -1.46 36.87
N ALA A 727 18.80 -2.08 36.76
CA ALA A 727 17.65 -1.47 36.10
C ALA A 727 17.19 -0.19 36.83
N LEU A 728 17.17 -0.20 38.18
CA LEU A 728 16.84 0.98 38.99
C LEU A 728 17.86 2.10 38.83
N LEU A 729 19.15 1.77 38.84
CA LEU A 729 20.22 2.73 38.59
C LEU A 729 20.06 3.37 37.20
N ASN A 730 19.91 2.56 36.16
CA ASN A 730 19.77 3.04 34.78
C ASN A 730 18.46 3.82 34.54
N LEU A 731 17.37 3.44 35.23
CA LEU A 731 16.10 4.17 35.21
C LEU A 731 16.25 5.55 35.86
N SER A 732 17.01 5.64 36.97
CA SER A 732 17.30 6.92 37.62
C SER A 732 18.10 7.87 36.75
N LEU A 733 19.01 7.36 35.92
CA LEU A 733 19.74 8.16 34.93
C LEU A 733 18.78 8.74 33.89
N GLY A 734 17.85 7.93 33.37
CA GLY A 734 16.82 8.39 32.42
C GLY A 734 15.92 9.48 33.01
N TYR A 735 15.44 9.29 34.25
CA TYR A 735 14.64 10.29 34.95
C TYR A 735 15.43 11.59 35.23
N SER A 736 16.66 11.46 35.70
CA SER A 736 17.53 12.60 36.01
C SER A 736 17.81 13.46 34.78
N ARG A 737 18.13 12.82 33.64
CA ARG A 737 18.38 13.51 32.36
C ARG A 737 17.12 14.10 31.73
N SER A 738 15.93 13.63 32.10
CA SER A 738 14.64 14.20 31.67
C SER A 738 14.10 15.25 32.64
N GLY A 739 14.86 15.64 33.67
CA GLY A 739 14.44 16.61 34.70
C GLY A 739 13.44 16.07 35.74
N GLN A 740 13.14 14.77 35.74
CA GLN A 740 12.15 14.13 36.62
C GLN A 740 12.78 13.66 37.94
N MET A 741 13.30 14.60 38.73
CA MET A 741 14.08 14.29 39.94
C MET A 741 13.29 13.53 41.01
N ASP A 742 11.99 13.81 41.16
CA ASP A 742 11.13 13.14 42.14
C ASP A 742 10.99 11.63 41.87
N SER A 743 11.09 11.22 40.60
CA SER A 743 11.07 9.80 40.19
C SER A 743 12.44 9.13 40.33
N ALA A 744 13.53 9.89 40.19
CA ALA A 744 14.89 9.36 40.25
C ALA A 744 15.32 8.97 41.68
N LEU A 745 14.96 9.78 42.68
CA LEU A 745 15.35 9.58 44.08
C LEU A 745 14.96 8.20 44.65
N PRO A 746 13.70 7.75 44.58
CA PRO A 746 13.31 6.44 45.12
C PRO A 746 13.97 5.28 44.36
N CYS A 747 14.33 5.46 43.09
CA CYS A 747 15.05 4.45 42.31
C CYS A 747 16.48 4.29 42.82
N LEU A 748 17.19 5.39 43.05
CA LEU A 748 18.56 5.37 43.55
C LEU A 748 18.66 4.81 44.98
N GLN A 749 17.72 5.17 45.86
CA GLN A 749 17.67 4.63 47.24
C GLN A 749 17.52 3.10 47.22
N GLN A 750 16.57 2.59 46.44
CA GLN A 750 16.40 1.14 46.28
C GLN A 750 17.61 0.47 45.62
N ALA A 751 18.27 1.14 44.66
CA ALA A 751 19.48 0.61 44.04
C ALA A 751 20.64 0.49 45.06
N VAL A 752 20.85 1.48 45.93
CA VAL A 752 21.85 1.41 47.01
C VAL A 752 21.60 0.20 47.91
N ASP A 753 20.36 0.02 48.39
CA ASP A 753 20.01 -1.09 49.28
C ASP A 753 20.21 -2.47 48.60
N LEU A 754 19.87 -2.57 47.31
CA LEU A 754 20.04 -3.79 46.54
C LEU A 754 21.51 -4.10 46.24
N PHE A 755 22.31 -3.09 45.87
CA PHE A 755 23.75 -3.27 45.63
C PHE A 755 24.49 -3.68 46.92
N GLU A 756 24.09 -3.13 48.07
CA GLU A 756 24.57 -3.57 49.37
C GLU A 756 24.20 -5.04 49.63
N THR A 757 22.95 -5.42 49.35
CA THR A 757 22.45 -6.80 49.55
C THR A 757 23.19 -7.83 48.69
N VAL A 758 23.50 -7.50 47.42
CA VAL A 758 24.23 -8.41 46.51
C VAL A 758 25.74 -8.37 46.69
N GLY A 759 26.26 -7.43 47.51
CA GLY A 759 27.69 -7.28 47.76
C GLY A 759 28.45 -6.71 46.57
N ASP A 760 27.91 -5.68 45.91
CA ASP A 760 28.55 -4.95 44.81
C ASP A 760 28.88 -3.50 45.21
N PRO A 761 30.07 -3.26 45.81
CA PRO A 761 30.52 -1.93 46.22
C PRO A 761 30.61 -0.92 45.06
N GLY A 762 30.95 -1.39 43.85
CA GLY A 762 31.05 -0.53 42.67
C GLY A 762 29.70 -0.02 42.18
N GLY A 763 28.70 -0.90 42.13
CA GLY A 763 27.31 -0.55 41.86
C GLY A 763 26.73 0.39 42.93
N GLN A 764 26.97 0.08 44.21
CA GLN A 764 26.52 0.90 45.33
C GLN A 764 27.14 2.31 45.28
N ALA A 765 28.44 2.43 45.00
CA ALA A 765 29.11 3.70 44.78
C ALA A 765 28.50 4.51 43.63
N THR A 766 28.15 3.86 42.52
CA THR A 766 27.51 4.52 41.38
C THR A 766 26.11 5.04 41.72
N ALA A 767 25.35 4.30 42.54
CA ALA A 767 24.06 4.77 43.04
C ALA A 767 24.20 5.93 44.05
N LEU A 768 25.22 5.89 44.91
CA LEU A 768 25.55 7.01 45.82
C LEU A 768 25.97 8.27 45.06
N GLU A 769 26.73 8.13 43.97
CA GLU A 769 27.07 9.21 43.05
C GLU A 769 25.80 9.89 42.49
N GLY A 770 24.82 9.11 42.03
CA GLY A 770 23.53 9.62 41.59
C GLY A 770 22.75 10.34 42.69
N LEU A 771 22.75 9.82 43.93
CA LEU A 771 22.12 10.50 45.07
C LEU A 771 22.79 11.83 45.41
N ALA A 772 24.12 11.87 45.35
CA ALA A 772 24.88 13.09 45.58
C ALA A 772 24.56 14.15 44.51
N TRP A 773 24.45 13.74 43.25
CA TRP A 773 24.04 14.63 42.16
C TRP A 773 22.62 15.19 42.35
N LEU A 774 21.67 14.39 42.83
CA LEU A 774 20.33 14.90 43.17
C LEU A 774 20.36 15.87 44.36
N ALA A 775 21.18 15.59 45.39
CA ALA A 775 21.35 16.50 46.52
C ALA A 775 21.97 17.83 46.10
N GLU A 776 22.95 17.79 45.20
CA GLU A 776 23.56 18.97 44.56
C GLU A 776 22.51 19.83 43.85
N ARG A 777 21.68 19.22 42.98
CA ARG A 777 20.60 19.93 42.26
C ARG A 777 19.55 20.55 43.19
N GLN A 778 19.41 20.03 44.41
CA GLN A 778 18.56 20.59 45.47
C GLN A 778 19.26 21.65 46.34
N GLY A 779 20.52 21.98 46.06
CA GLY A 779 21.34 22.92 46.84
C GLY A 779 21.88 22.35 48.15
N ARG A 780 21.73 21.05 48.41
CA ARG A 780 22.20 20.38 49.63
C ARG A 780 23.66 19.92 49.46
N LEU A 781 24.56 20.87 49.24
CA LEU A 781 25.96 20.60 48.88
C LEU A 781 26.75 19.81 49.94
N ALA A 782 26.50 20.06 51.23
CA ALA A 782 27.15 19.31 52.31
C ALA A 782 26.71 17.83 52.34
N ASP A 783 25.42 17.56 52.08
CA ASP A 783 24.89 16.19 51.98
C ASP A 783 25.49 15.49 50.76
N ALA A 784 25.63 16.19 49.63
CA ALA A 784 26.26 15.66 48.41
C ALA A 784 27.72 15.25 48.68
N LEU A 785 28.52 16.13 49.29
CA LEU A 785 29.91 15.84 49.65
C LEU A 785 30.01 14.63 50.59
N SER A 786 29.21 14.60 51.65
CA SER A 786 29.19 13.48 52.60
C SER A 786 28.81 12.16 51.90
N THR A 787 27.87 12.20 50.96
CA THR A 787 27.43 11.01 50.22
C THR A 787 28.53 10.50 49.28
N MET A 788 29.24 11.39 48.58
CA MET A 788 30.37 11.00 47.73
C MET A 788 31.55 10.47 48.54
N GLN A 789 31.86 11.06 49.70
CA GLN A 789 32.88 10.55 50.62
C GLN A 789 32.54 9.15 51.12
N ARG A 790 31.28 8.89 51.50
CA ARG A 790 30.82 7.54 51.85
C ARG A 790 31.01 6.55 50.70
N GLY A 791 30.73 6.96 49.46
CA GLY A 791 30.99 6.14 48.28
C GLY A 791 32.48 5.85 48.11
N LEU A 792 33.35 6.83 48.34
CA LEU A 792 34.80 6.69 48.23
C LEU A 792 35.38 5.79 49.34
N ASP A 793 34.86 5.88 50.56
CA ASP A 793 35.24 5.00 51.67
C ASP A 793 34.79 3.55 51.45
N LEU A 794 33.71 3.35 50.71
CA LEU A 794 33.17 2.04 50.35
C LEU A 794 34.04 1.32 49.31
N VAL A 795 34.58 2.06 48.33
CA VAL A 795 35.35 1.47 47.23
C VAL A 795 36.85 1.54 47.50
N GLY A 796 37.51 0.38 47.58
CA GLY A 796 38.96 0.31 47.68
C GLY A 796 39.66 0.82 46.40
N ALA A 797 40.66 1.70 46.56
CA ALA A 797 41.33 2.40 45.46
C ALA A 797 41.98 1.49 44.40
N GLU A 798 42.38 0.27 44.75
CA GLU A 798 42.99 -0.69 43.81
C GLU A 798 41.99 -1.66 43.18
N GLU A 799 40.91 -2.00 43.88
CA GLU A 799 39.93 -3.01 43.44
C GLU A 799 38.87 -2.41 42.51
N HIS A 800 38.48 -1.16 42.75
CA HIS A 800 37.39 -0.47 42.03
C HIS A 800 37.88 0.84 41.43
N ARG A 801 38.95 0.77 40.63
CA ARG A 801 39.68 1.95 40.12
C ARG A 801 38.78 2.94 39.38
N TYR A 802 37.89 2.49 38.51
CA TYR A 802 36.98 3.39 37.77
C TYR A 802 35.99 4.12 38.69
N ALA A 803 35.33 3.42 39.61
CA ALA A 803 34.41 4.04 40.58
C ALA A 803 35.14 5.03 41.49
N THR A 804 36.36 4.67 41.93
CA THR A 804 37.22 5.54 42.76
C THR A 804 37.49 6.87 42.07
N VAL A 805 37.84 6.86 40.79
CA VAL A 805 38.17 8.10 40.05
C VAL A 805 36.95 8.98 39.85
N ARG A 806 35.79 8.41 39.51
CA ARG A 806 34.55 9.19 39.39
C ARG A 806 34.17 9.86 40.70
N LEU A 807 34.27 9.12 41.82
CA LEU A 807 34.00 9.66 43.15
C LEU A 807 35.02 10.73 43.57
N LEU A 808 36.30 10.57 43.23
CA LEU A 808 37.32 11.62 43.47
C LEU A 808 36.98 12.91 42.71
N ASN A 809 36.57 12.80 41.45
CA ASN A 809 36.11 13.95 40.69
C ASN A 809 34.86 14.58 41.32
N GLY A 810 33.86 13.76 41.69
CA GLY A 810 32.65 14.25 42.36
C GLY A 810 32.94 14.98 43.67
N VAL A 811 33.84 14.45 44.52
CA VAL A 811 34.28 15.12 45.75
C VAL A 811 34.92 16.47 45.41
N GLY A 812 35.78 16.52 44.39
CA GLY A 812 36.35 17.76 43.88
C GLY A 812 35.28 18.76 43.42
N TRP A 813 34.29 18.30 42.66
CA TRP A 813 33.14 19.11 42.23
C TRP A 813 32.34 19.68 43.40
N CYS A 814 32.04 18.87 44.42
CA CYS A 814 31.35 19.34 45.63
C CYS A 814 32.15 20.41 46.37
N HIS A 815 33.47 20.25 46.51
CA HIS A 815 34.34 21.30 47.07
C HIS A 815 34.31 22.57 46.22
N ALA A 816 34.27 22.44 44.89
CA ALA A 816 34.19 23.58 43.99
C ALA A 816 32.90 24.39 44.20
N LEU A 817 31.77 23.71 44.34
CA LEU A 817 30.46 24.33 44.60
C LEU A 817 30.35 24.93 46.01
N LEU A 818 31.06 24.38 47.00
CA LEU A 818 31.14 24.92 48.36
C LEU A 818 32.06 26.15 48.49
N GLY A 819 32.79 26.51 47.42
CA GLY A 819 33.72 27.64 47.42
C GLY A 819 35.16 27.28 47.82
N GLU A 820 35.44 26.00 48.07
CA GLU A 820 36.76 25.49 48.46
C GLU A 820 37.58 25.11 47.21
N HIS A 821 37.81 26.10 46.35
CA HIS A 821 38.30 25.89 44.98
C HIS A 821 39.73 25.28 44.92
N GLU A 822 40.61 25.57 45.87
CA GLU A 822 41.95 24.96 45.93
C GLU A 822 41.91 23.46 46.28
N LEU A 823 40.98 23.05 47.16
CA LEU A 823 40.74 21.64 47.45
C LEU A 823 40.14 20.94 46.23
N ALA A 824 39.20 21.58 45.55
CA ALA A 824 38.62 21.07 44.31
C ALA A 824 39.69 20.74 43.27
N VAL A 825 40.62 21.67 43.00
CA VAL A 825 41.74 21.46 42.08
C VAL A 825 42.58 20.25 42.50
N THR A 826 42.90 20.14 43.78
CA THR A 826 43.71 19.02 44.30
C THR A 826 43.05 17.65 44.07
N TYR A 827 41.74 17.55 44.31
CA TYR A 827 40.99 16.31 44.10
C TYR A 827 40.81 15.99 42.61
N CYS A 828 40.46 16.97 41.79
CA CYS A 828 40.28 16.79 40.35
C CYS A 828 41.61 16.48 39.63
N GLU A 829 42.74 17.08 40.00
CA GLU A 829 44.06 16.73 39.41
C GLU A 829 44.43 15.27 39.71
N ARG A 830 44.14 14.78 40.92
CA ARG A 830 44.32 13.37 41.27
C ARG A 830 43.40 12.47 40.44
N ALA A 831 42.14 12.85 40.26
CA ALA A 831 41.20 12.09 39.43
C ALA A 831 41.69 12.04 37.97
N LEU A 832 42.16 13.17 37.43
CA LEU A 832 42.63 13.31 36.05
C LEU A 832 43.82 12.39 35.74
N VAL A 833 44.82 12.35 36.62
CA VAL A 833 46.00 11.47 36.44
C VAL A 833 45.57 10.01 36.37
N VAL A 834 44.62 9.59 37.21
CA VAL A 834 44.17 8.20 37.25
C VAL A 834 43.24 7.90 36.07
N SER A 835 42.35 8.80 35.65
CA SER A 835 41.49 8.60 34.47
C SER A 835 42.31 8.44 33.20
N GLN A 836 43.35 9.26 33.01
CA GLN A 836 44.28 9.15 31.88
C GLN A 836 45.05 7.83 31.90
N GLY A 837 45.51 7.39 33.07
CA GLY A 837 46.17 6.09 33.23
C GLY A 837 45.25 4.89 32.99
N LEU A 838 43.93 5.06 33.15
CA LEU A 838 42.90 4.06 32.86
C LEU A 838 42.35 4.15 31.43
N ASN A 839 42.72 5.19 30.67
CA ASN A 839 42.07 5.55 29.40
C ASN A 839 40.54 5.76 29.55
N ASP A 840 40.09 6.26 30.72
CA ASP A 840 38.68 6.58 30.99
C ASP A 840 38.34 7.98 30.49
N ARG A 841 38.11 8.08 29.19
CA ARG A 841 37.82 9.36 28.51
C ARG A 841 36.60 10.08 29.06
N SER A 842 35.59 9.34 29.54
CA SER A 842 34.36 9.91 30.07
C SER A 842 34.60 10.64 31.38
N THR A 843 35.33 10.02 32.30
CA THR A 843 35.68 10.65 33.58
C THR A 843 36.72 11.74 33.39
N GLU A 844 37.63 11.59 32.42
CA GLU A 844 38.57 12.64 32.04
C GLU A 844 37.84 13.92 31.58
N ALA A 845 36.85 13.80 30.70
CA ALA A 845 36.04 14.94 30.24
C ALA A 845 35.33 15.67 31.40
N ALA A 846 34.69 14.91 32.29
CA ALA A 846 34.01 15.46 33.47
C ALA A 846 34.98 16.13 34.46
N THR A 847 36.20 15.60 34.56
CA THR A 847 37.25 16.17 35.44
C THR A 847 37.80 17.47 34.88
N TRP A 848 38.00 17.54 33.56
CA TRP A 848 38.37 18.78 32.90
C TRP A 848 37.29 19.87 33.06
N ASP A 849 36.01 19.52 32.96
CA ASP A 849 34.89 20.44 33.23
C ASP A 849 34.94 21.00 34.66
N SER A 850 35.12 20.10 35.64
CA SER A 850 35.21 20.45 37.07
C SER A 850 36.41 21.35 37.38
N LEU A 851 37.58 21.07 36.77
CA LEU A 851 38.76 21.94 36.85
C LEU A 851 38.52 23.30 36.20
N GLY A 852 37.80 23.33 35.07
CA GLY A 852 37.40 24.56 34.39
C GLY A 852 36.60 25.48 35.31
N TYR A 853 35.64 24.90 36.03
CA TYR A 853 34.83 25.62 37.01
C TYR A 853 35.70 26.15 38.17
N ALA A 854 36.52 25.29 38.79
CA ALA A 854 37.38 25.72 39.90
C ALA A 854 38.34 26.85 39.49
N HIS A 855 38.99 26.74 38.32
CA HIS A 855 39.89 27.77 37.82
C HIS A 855 39.18 29.08 37.46
N ARG A 856 37.94 29.02 36.94
CA ARG A 856 37.12 30.22 36.69
C ARG A 856 36.91 31.00 37.98
N HIS A 857 36.55 30.31 39.05
CA HIS A 857 36.26 30.93 40.35
C HIS A 857 37.53 31.41 41.09
N LEU A 858 38.69 30.83 40.81
CA LEU A 858 40.00 31.34 41.25
C LEU A 858 40.50 32.55 40.43
N GLY A 859 39.78 32.95 39.37
CA GLY A 859 40.17 34.05 38.48
C GLY A 859 41.20 33.65 37.41
N ASN A 860 41.53 32.37 37.29
CA ASN A 860 42.49 31.83 36.31
C ASN A 860 41.80 31.56 34.96
N TYR A 861 41.20 32.59 34.35
CA TYR A 861 40.33 32.43 33.16
C TYR A 861 41.00 31.70 31.99
N ARG A 862 42.32 31.89 31.77
CA ARG A 862 43.04 31.19 30.70
C ARG A 862 43.09 29.67 30.94
N GLN A 863 43.35 29.24 32.17
CA GLN A 863 43.35 27.82 32.52
C GLN A 863 41.93 27.25 32.42
N ALA A 864 40.94 28.00 32.90
CA ALA A 864 39.53 27.60 32.80
C ALA A 864 39.10 27.34 31.34
N VAL A 865 39.42 28.25 30.41
CA VAL A 865 39.15 28.05 28.97
C VAL A 865 39.80 26.77 28.45
N THR A 866 41.08 26.54 28.73
CA THR A 866 41.78 25.33 28.26
C THR A 866 41.15 24.05 28.82
N CYS A 867 40.77 24.04 30.09
CA CYS A 867 40.08 22.91 30.71
C CYS A 867 38.74 22.63 30.02
N TYR A 868 37.92 23.66 29.81
CA TYR A 868 36.63 23.50 29.13
C TYR A 868 36.78 23.09 27.66
N GLU A 869 37.76 23.61 26.92
CA GLU A 869 38.03 23.18 25.54
C GLU A 869 38.40 21.69 25.45
N LEU A 870 39.27 21.20 26.36
CA LEU A 870 39.63 19.78 26.43
C LEU A 870 38.43 18.90 26.77
N SER A 871 37.57 19.37 27.70
CA SER A 871 36.34 18.66 28.06
C SER A 871 35.36 18.58 26.87
N VAL A 872 35.12 19.70 26.17
CA VAL A 872 34.26 19.75 24.98
C VAL A 872 34.75 18.81 23.88
N ASP A 873 36.05 18.81 23.60
CA ASP A 873 36.60 17.94 22.56
C ASP A 873 36.46 16.46 22.93
N LEU A 874 36.67 16.09 24.20
CA LEU A 874 36.43 14.72 24.66
C LEU A 874 34.95 14.33 24.61
N TYR A 875 34.03 15.20 25.02
CA TYR A 875 32.59 14.90 24.93
C TYR A 875 32.11 14.78 23.48
N ARG A 876 32.67 15.57 22.57
CA ARG A 876 32.40 15.46 21.13
C ARG A 876 32.88 14.13 20.58
N ASP A 877 34.10 13.71 20.93
CA ASP A 877 34.64 12.42 20.53
C ASP A 877 33.86 11.23 21.12
N LEU A 878 33.33 11.38 22.33
CA LEU A 878 32.45 10.39 22.98
C LEU A 878 31.02 10.43 22.46
N THR A 879 30.68 11.41 21.62
CA THR A 879 29.33 11.73 21.14
C THR A 879 28.30 11.95 22.25
N ASP A 880 28.76 12.46 23.41
CA ASP A 880 27.90 12.82 24.54
C ASP A 880 27.37 14.25 24.36
N SER A 881 26.30 14.35 23.56
CA SER A 881 25.75 15.64 23.12
C SER A 881 25.25 16.50 24.29
N TYR A 882 24.72 15.86 25.34
CA TYR A 882 24.18 16.59 26.47
C TYR A 882 25.29 17.28 27.28
N ASN A 883 26.34 16.53 27.64
CA ASN A 883 27.45 17.10 28.40
C ASN A 883 28.29 18.07 27.56
N GLU A 884 28.46 17.83 26.24
CA GLU A 884 29.07 18.81 25.32
C GLU A 884 28.36 20.17 25.42
N ALA A 885 27.03 20.18 25.42
CA ALA A 885 26.26 21.42 25.45
C ALA A 885 26.37 22.18 26.78
N LEU A 886 26.38 21.47 27.91
CA LEU A 886 26.54 22.10 29.23
C LEU A 886 27.94 22.70 29.39
N THR A 887 28.98 21.96 29.04
CA THR A 887 30.37 22.43 29.09
C THR A 887 30.60 23.60 28.12
N LEU A 888 29.95 23.62 26.94
CA LEU A 888 29.94 24.77 26.03
C LEU A 888 29.25 25.99 26.65
N ALA A 889 28.19 25.80 27.43
CA ALA A 889 27.52 26.89 28.12
C ALA A 889 28.43 27.53 29.18
N ASP A 890 29.17 26.71 29.92
CA ASP A 890 30.14 27.16 30.92
C ASP A 890 31.39 27.78 30.28
N LEU A 891 31.87 27.26 29.16
CA LEU A 891 32.92 27.88 28.34
C LEU A 891 32.50 29.28 27.89
N GLY A 892 31.24 29.44 27.47
CA GLY A 892 30.68 30.73 27.12
C GLY A 892 30.69 31.72 28.28
N ASP A 893 30.36 31.25 29.49
CA ASP A 893 30.41 32.07 30.71
C ASP A 893 31.84 32.54 31.04
N VAL A 894 32.82 31.64 30.93
CA VAL A 894 34.24 32.01 31.13
C VAL A 894 34.69 33.04 30.10
N HIS A 895 34.36 32.86 28.82
CA HIS A 895 34.67 33.83 27.78
C HIS A 895 34.03 35.20 28.05
N HIS A 896 32.79 35.22 28.56
CA HIS A 896 32.11 36.45 28.93
C HIS A 896 32.83 37.16 30.07
N HIS A 897 33.19 36.45 31.15
CA HIS A 897 33.96 37.00 32.27
C HIS A 897 35.37 37.47 31.86
N ALA A 898 36.00 36.80 30.89
CA ALA A 898 37.29 37.19 30.33
C ALA A 898 37.20 38.37 29.32
N GLY A 899 36.00 38.87 29.02
CA GLY A 899 35.77 39.97 28.07
C GLY A 899 35.74 39.56 26.58
N HIS A 900 35.80 38.26 26.27
CA HIS A 900 35.78 37.72 24.91
C HIS A 900 34.34 37.52 24.40
N CYS A 901 33.59 38.60 24.23
CA CYS A 901 32.15 38.58 23.95
C CYS A 901 31.74 37.74 22.73
N ARG A 902 32.53 37.76 21.65
CA ARG A 902 32.24 36.98 20.42
C ARG A 902 32.37 35.47 20.65
N ALA A 903 33.39 35.05 21.38
CA ALA A 903 33.60 33.64 21.70
C ALA A 903 32.52 33.13 22.67
N ALA A 904 32.13 33.95 23.64
CA ALA A 904 31.01 33.66 24.55
C ALA A 904 29.70 33.39 23.79
N HIS A 905 29.32 34.31 22.90
CA HIS A 905 28.12 34.17 22.07
C HIS A 905 28.16 32.93 21.18
N GLN A 906 29.32 32.61 20.60
CA GLN A 906 29.45 31.42 19.76
C GLN A 906 29.25 30.14 20.59
N ALA A 907 29.88 30.03 21.76
CA ALA A 907 29.76 28.87 22.63
C ALA A 907 28.33 28.67 23.13
N TRP A 908 27.67 29.72 23.63
CA TRP A 908 26.26 29.65 24.06
C TRP A 908 25.30 29.30 22.92
N ARG A 909 25.56 29.80 21.71
CA ARG A 909 24.73 29.47 20.54
C ARG A 909 24.82 27.99 20.20
N THR A 910 26.04 27.44 20.12
CA THR A 910 26.23 26.00 19.86
C THR A 910 25.58 25.16 20.95
N ALA A 911 25.72 25.55 22.22
CA ALA A 911 25.05 24.86 23.34
C ALA A 911 23.52 24.83 23.18
N VAL A 912 22.89 25.96 22.86
CA VAL A 912 21.43 26.03 22.62
C VAL A 912 21.02 25.18 21.42
N GLU A 913 21.77 25.22 20.32
CA GLU A 913 21.49 24.41 19.12
C GLU A 913 21.52 22.90 19.41
N ILE A 914 22.37 22.45 20.34
CA ILE A 914 22.41 21.06 20.79
C ILE A 914 21.24 20.77 21.74
N LEU A 915 21.03 21.59 22.78
CA LEU A 915 19.95 21.38 23.76
C LEU A 915 18.55 21.42 23.12
N ASP A 916 18.34 22.27 22.11
CA ASP A 916 17.07 22.32 21.36
C ASP A 916 16.86 21.05 20.53
N ARG A 917 17.92 20.47 19.97
CA ARG A 917 17.85 19.18 19.26
C ARG A 917 17.49 18.03 20.20
N LEU A 918 17.95 18.11 21.45
CA LEU A 918 17.62 17.17 22.52
C LEU A 918 16.25 17.45 23.16
N GLY A 919 15.65 18.62 22.90
CA GLY A 919 14.41 19.06 23.54
C GLY A 919 14.54 19.27 25.05
N HIS A 920 15.72 19.64 25.54
CA HIS A 920 16.02 19.74 26.97
C HIS A 920 15.74 21.16 27.53
N PRO A 921 15.12 21.31 28.72
CA PRO A 921 14.76 22.62 29.30
C PRO A 921 15.95 23.53 29.61
N ASP A 922 17.16 22.99 29.78
CA ASP A 922 18.37 23.78 30.00
C ASP A 922 18.73 24.70 28.80
N ALA A 923 18.06 24.55 27.65
CA ALA A 923 18.18 25.50 26.54
C ALA A 923 17.74 26.92 26.93
N ASP A 924 16.72 27.06 27.77
CA ASP A 924 16.12 28.34 28.14
C ASP A 924 17.08 29.28 28.90
N PRO A 925 17.76 28.86 29.99
CA PRO A 925 18.70 29.73 30.68
C PRO A 925 19.91 30.10 29.81
N VAL A 926 20.38 29.21 28.93
CA VAL A 926 21.49 29.52 28.01
C VAL A 926 21.03 30.50 26.92
N ARG A 927 19.81 30.34 26.40
CA ARG A 927 19.21 31.27 25.43
C ARG A 927 19.03 32.67 26.01
N ALA A 928 18.68 32.79 27.30
CA ALA A 928 18.58 34.08 27.97
C ALA A 928 19.93 34.84 27.95
N LYS A 929 21.06 34.13 28.04
CA LYS A 929 22.42 34.71 27.96
C LYS A 929 22.75 35.28 26.58
N LEU A 930 22.16 34.75 25.50
CA LEU A 930 22.33 35.28 24.13
C LEU A 930 21.56 36.58 23.88
N THR A 931 20.58 36.87 24.72
CA THR A 931 19.74 38.06 24.62
C THR A 931 20.14 39.18 25.59
N ALA A 932 21.02 38.87 26.55
CA ALA A 932 21.58 39.79 27.53
C ALA A 932 22.89 40.40 27.01
#